data_AF-A0A2D7M3G9-F1
#
_entry.id   AF-A0A2D7M3G9-F1
#
_cell.length_a   1.000
_cell.length_b   1.000
_cell.length_c   1.000
_cell.angle_alpha   90.00
_cell.angle_beta   90.00
_cell.angle_gamma   90.00
#
_symmetry.space_group_name_H-M   'P 1'
#
loop_
_entity.id
_entity.type
_entity.pdbx_description
1 polymer ?
#
loop_
_entity_poly.entity_id
_entity_poly.type
_entity_poly.pdbx_seq_one_letter_code
_entity_poly.pdbx_strand_id
1 'polypeptide(L)'
;LGFAPEITDSPVDPVGGEAPKGSLIFSVVDDSGKAVPSRLTFRKPDGSRQKIFTETQVLPEDLAIRPDVICTLSGAGHITLPVGQWVVYASRGPEWGIDRQQIDITAETATEAKFEIQHQVNTEGWAAADYHLHTLTYSGHGDSNLTERIISIASEALEVGIATDHNHHTDYAPTVKELSAGEHFQGVVGNEISVPLGHFNAFPLEPWGEVVDTASSNGPVMFRTVRKMGIEGGETPVIQVNHPRWEAIDYFRIAGLDPITGESADSDWSVDFDSVEIFNENAGWGYYDAETTDRHVGTSRHSVLEDWHNLLNHGARITAVGNSDSHTVNVNLAGWPRNYFPVSNDQPGQIPVKEICDTVKQGQVFTTFGPFVKFSVNGKGMGETVQAERAAVRLKIEVHAADWIDVDRVLVVVDGDVVETIPVPDTREILRLKDERKIPVRTDGWIAIRVEGDDSLAPIVPDKDRPVLPIAMTNPVYVDVDGDGRVSAPVEVARLWLENFQGDELELHSEWQARQPHQRVAMLHACSMDSETNRTLLLWGLKDPNRLVWLAASRTIERLEIGNDEVLTAELLKRYGQKELDPWALSVLLRAMPAEESGPRVADLLGSKGKEALGIHTRQVISLLPGQFVRRMFVSEPLPGGGKEGILRVLALPEEERQTRRVLLSTEEGPFDLKQYGDERGRSGDCVFALRCVLVSPDDRRVTLAVGSDDGCLLQVNGITVIEDFAEQGVDPLDHLIQVPLKKGDNEVFLLVENGGGKSGASLRVLDEKVVVQSAVKGLQKQVSHRQLALADLRALHAASVLYFIDHQGWPKNIDDLVKAKIIAEPLRDPWGGDYQLRPVGKNMEILCLGADQTEGGIGIEADLRYSP
;
A
#
# COMPACT_ATOMS: atom_id res chain seq x y z
N LEU A 1 -29.54 37.24 -2.58
CA LEU A 1 -29.31 38.70 -2.43
C LEU A 1 -27.82 38.90 -2.68
N GLY A 2 -27.44 39.27 -3.90
CA GLY A 2 -26.04 39.33 -4.30
C GLY A 2 -25.35 40.53 -3.66
N PHE A 3 -24.38 40.26 -2.79
CA PHE A 3 -23.33 41.24 -2.51
C PHE A 3 -22.45 41.31 -3.75
N ALA A 4 -22.47 42.44 -4.46
CA ALA A 4 -21.36 42.76 -5.34
C ALA A 4 -20.13 42.94 -4.43
N PRO A 5 -19.00 42.28 -4.68
CA PRO A 5 -17.81 42.48 -3.87
C PRO A 5 -17.43 43.96 -3.91
N GLU A 6 -17.34 44.60 -2.73
CA GLU A 6 -16.81 45.96 -2.63
C GLU A 6 -15.31 45.90 -2.95
N ILE A 7 -14.97 46.16 -4.20
CA ILE A 7 -13.58 46.38 -4.61
C ILE A 7 -13.08 47.58 -3.81
N THR A 8 -12.08 47.37 -2.95
CA THR A 8 -11.49 48.45 -2.15
C THR A 8 -10.81 49.48 -3.03
N ASP A 9 -10.89 50.77 -2.66
CA ASP A 9 -10.22 51.86 -3.41
C ASP A 9 -8.70 51.68 -3.48
N SER A 10 -8.10 50.96 -2.52
CA SER A 10 -6.66 50.65 -2.49
C SER A 10 -6.39 49.17 -2.74
N PRO A 11 -5.32 48.81 -3.47
CA PRO A 11 -4.94 47.43 -3.67
C PRO A 11 -4.46 46.80 -2.36
N VAL A 12 -4.81 45.54 -2.13
CA VAL A 12 -4.11 44.70 -1.14
C VAL A 12 -2.75 44.26 -1.71
N ASP A 13 -1.73 44.08 -0.87
CA ASP A 13 -0.36 43.85 -1.32
C ASP A 13 0.14 42.44 -1.02
N PRO A 14 -0.24 41.42 -1.83
CA PRO A 14 0.24 40.05 -1.64
C PRO A 14 1.72 39.87 -2.03
N VAL A 15 2.28 40.80 -2.83
CA VAL A 15 3.66 40.72 -3.32
C VAL A 15 4.68 40.97 -2.22
N GLY A 16 4.39 41.90 -1.30
CA GLY A 16 5.31 42.28 -0.23
C GLY A 16 6.60 42.94 -0.74
N GLY A 17 7.51 43.31 0.17
CA GLY A 17 8.80 43.92 -0.15
C GLY A 17 8.75 45.31 -0.82
N GLU A 18 9.91 45.79 -1.30
CA GLU A 18 10.09 47.15 -1.88
C GLU A 18 10.28 47.18 -3.40
N ALA A 19 10.23 46.02 -4.08
CA ALA A 19 10.37 45.97 -5.54
C ALA A 19 9.24 46.75 -6.24
N PRO A 20 9.45 47.32 -7.45
CA PRO A 20 8.41 48.04 -8.18
C PRO A 20 7.17 47.18 -8.43
N LYS A 21 6.00 47.68 -8.03
CA LYS A 21 4.69 47.02 -8.15
C LYS A 21 3.71 47.95 -8.84
N GLY A 22 2.76 47.37 -9.56
CA GLY A 22 1.57 48.06 -10.06
C GLY A 22 0.30 47.46 -9.44
N SER A 23 -0.84 48.02 -9.82
CA SER A 23 -2.16 47.54 -9.39
C SER A 23 -2.82 46.70 -10.48
N LEU A 24 -3.47 45.61 -10.08
CA LEU A 24 -4.36 44.78 -10.87
C LEU A 24 -5.75 44.75 -10.20
N ILE A 25 -6.75 45.26 -10.91
CA ILE A 25 -8.16 45.08 -10.57
C ILE A 25 -8.68 43.96 -11.47
N PHE A 26 -9.12 42.85 -10.87
CA PHE A 26 -9.61 41.69 -11.60
C PHE A 26 -11.06 41.35 -11.26
N SER A 27 -11.75 40.73 -12.22
CA SER A 27 -13.01 40.04 -12.02
C SER A 27 -13.05 38.78 -12.87
N VAL A 28 -13.65 37.71 -12.35
CA VAL A 28 -13.89 36.44 -13.03
C VAL A 28 -15.39 36.20 -13.01
N VAL A 29 -15.99 36.08 -14.19
CA VAL A 29 -17.44 35.95 -14.32
C VAL A 29 -17.83 34.73 -15.14
N ASP A 30 -19.03 34.23 -14.88
CA ASP A 30 -19.68 33.21 -15.71
C ASP A 30 -20.32 33.81 -16.98
N ASP A 31 -20.96 32.96 -17.78
CA ASP A 31 -21.68 33.32 -19.01
C ASP A 31 -22.88 34.25 -18.77
N SER A 32 -23.42 34.28 -17.55
CA SER A 32 -24.46 35.23 -17.12
C SER A 32 -23.90 36.58 -16.70
N GLY A 33 -22.57 36.71 -16.59
CA GLY A 33 -21.87 37.88 -16.09
C GLY A 33 -21.85 37.99 -14.56
N LYS A 34 -22.22 36.93 -13.85
CA LYS A 34 -22.14 36.85 -12.38
C LYS A 34 -20.70 36.50 -11.98
N ALA A 35 -20.17 37.18 -10.96
CA ALA A 35 -18.88 36.82 -10.41
C ALA A 35 -18.92 35.43 -9.75
N VAL A 36 -17.87 34.63 -9.96
CA VAL A 36 -17.78 33.26 -9.46
C VAL A 36 -16.44 33.01 -8.77
N PRO A 37 -16.40 32.22 -7.68
CA PRO A 37 -15.14 31.84 -7.06
C PRO A 37 -14.19 31.22 -8.10
N SER A 38 -12.90 31.49 -8.03
CA SER A 38 -11.97 31.09 -9.09
C SER A 38 -10.53 31.02 -8.60
N ARG A 39 -9.73 30.21 -9.27
CA ARG A 39 -8.27 30.22 -9.15
C ARG A 39 -7.65 31.04 -10.28
N LEU A 40 -6.80 32.00 -9.90
CA LEU A 40 -5.89 32.71 -10.79
C LEU A 40 -4.49 32.12 -10.70
N THR A 41 -3.92 31.73 -11.83
CA THR A 41 -2.56 31.18 -11.94
C THR A 41 -1.67 32.14 -12.74
N PHE A 42 -0.56 32.57 -12.14
CA PHE A 42 0.32 33.59 -12.72
C PHE A 42 1.58 32.96 -13.31
N ARG A 43 1.89 33.32 -14.56
CA ARG A 43 3.08 32.86 -15.31
C ARG A 43 3.76 34.02 -16.02
N LYS A 44 5.04 33.87 -16.34
CA LYS A 44 5.71 34.75 -17.30
C LYS A 44 5.31 34.41 -18.74
N PRO A 45 5.52 35.31 -19.72
CA PRO A 45 5.20 35.04 -21.12
C PRO A 45 5.89 33.80 -21.71
N ASP A 46 7.04 33.41 -21.16
CA ASP A 46 7.77 32.18 -21.52
C ASP A 46 7.20 30.91 -20.85
N GLY A 47 6.11 31.03 -20.08
CA GLY A 47 5.49 29.95 -19.32
C GLY A 47 6.14 29.68 -17.96
N SER A 48 7.23 30.37 -17.60
CA SER A 48 7.94 30.10 -16.34
C SER A 48 7.13 30.51 -15.11
N ARG A 49 7.23 29.68 -14.07
CA ARG A 49 6.68 29.95 -12.72
C ARG A 49 7.57 30.92 -11.97
N GLN A 50 6.96 31.91 -11.31
CA GLN A 50 7.67 32.87 -10.46
C GLN A 50 7.01 32.91 -9.08
N LYS A 51 7.83 32.87 -8.02
CA LYS A 51 7.36 33.00 -6.63
C LYS A 51 7.29 34.49 -6.28
N ILE A 52 6.13 35.10 -6.54
CA ILE A 52 5.92 36.55 -6.43
C ILE A 52 5.12 36.98 -5.22
N PHE A 53 4.26 36.12 -4.67
CA PHE A 53 3.45 36.45 -3.50
C PHE A 53 4.15 35.95 -2.23
N THR A 54 4.51 36.87 -1.33
CA THR A 54 5.14 36.55 -0.04
C THR A 54 4.22 36.82 1.14
N GLU A 55 3.26 37.75 1.00
CA GLU A 55 2.29 38.06 2.04
C GLU A 55 1.01 37.26 1.79
N THR A 56 0.92 36.06 2.37
CA THR A 56 -0.15 35.10 2.05
C THR A 56 -1.45 35.32 2.80
N GLN A 57 -1.44 36.14 3.86
CA GLN A 57 -2.57 36.35 4.77
C GLN A 57 -3.27 37.70 4.57
N VAL A 58 -3.15 38.30 3.38
CA VAL A 58 -3.86 39.54 3.04
C VAL A 58 -5.27 39.21 2.55
N LEU A 59 -6.27 39.87 3.11
CA LEU A 59 -7.71 39.65 2.83
C LEU A 59 -8.12 38.16 2.94
N PRO A 60 -7.81 37.48 4.06
CA PRO A 60 -8.03 36.03 4.21
C PRO A 60 -9.51 35.62 4.20
N GLU A 61 -10.44 36.57 4.34
CA GLU A 61 -11.88 36.35 4.19
C GLU A 61 -12.32 36.11 2.73
N ASP A 62 -11.46 36.43 1.75
CA ASP A 62 -11.76 36.22 0.32
C ASP A 62 -10.65 35.49 -0.43
N LEU A 63 -9.39 35.66 -0.03
CA LEU A 63 -8.23 35.20 -0.80
C LEU A 63 -7.45 34.09 -0.08
N ALA A 64 -7.16 33.00 -0.81
CA ALA A 64 -6.15 32.03 -0.44
C ALA A 64 -4.93 32.17 -1.37
N ILE A 65 -3.80 32.65 -0.83
CA ILE A 65 -2.67 33.13 -1.64
C ILE A 65 -1.46 32.22 -1.44
N ARG A 66 -0.84 31.80 -2.55
CA ARG A 66 0.44 31.07 -2.57
C ARG A 66 1.36 31.69 -3.62
N PRO A 67 2.66 31.33 -3.69
CA PRO A 67 3.65 32.14 -4.40
C PRO A 67 3.34 32.53 -5.85
N ASP A 68 2.48 31.80 -6.54
CA ASP A 68 2.11 32.01 -7.95
C ASP A 68 0.62 31.81 -8.25
N VAL A 69 -0.22 31.67 -7.23
CA VAL A 69 -1.66 31.48 -7.38
C VAL A 69 -2.47 32.24 -6.34
N ILE A 70 -3.68 32.64 -6.72
CA ILE A 70 -4.68 33.22 -5.82
C ILE A 70 -5.99 32.48 -6.06
N CYS A 71 -6.55 31.86 -5.03
CA CYS A 71 -7.95 31.44 -5.02
C CYS A 71 -8.79 32.59 -4.44
N THR A 72 -9.92 32.92 -5.06
CA THR A 72 -10.84 33.98 -4.61
C THR A 72 -12.24 33.41 -4.44
N LEU A 73 -12.89 33.75 -3.33
CA LEU A 73 -14.28 33.36 -3.07
C LEU A 73 -15.27 34.23 -3.84
N SER A 74 -15.04 35.54 -3.87
CA SER A 74 -15.91 36.51 -4.54
C SER A 74 -15.77 36.53 -6.06
N GLY A 75 -14.65 36.03 -6.59
CA GLY A 75 -14.34 36.11 -8.01
C GLY A 75 -13.81 37.48 -8.45
N ALA A 76 -13.56 38.42 -7.52
CA ALA A 76 -13.04 39.74 -7.87
C ALA A 76 -12.03 40.24 -6.82
N GLY A 77 -11.18 41.18 -7.22
CA GLY A 77 -10.21 41.73 -6.29
C GLY A 77 -9.39 42.88 -6.85
N HIS A 78 -8.69 43.58 -5.96
CA HIS A 78 -7.77 44.66 -6.28
C HIS A 78 -6.45 44.38 -5.55
N ILE A 79 -5.43 43.93 -6.29
CA ILE A 79 -4.17 43.44 -5.73
C ILE A 79 -2.97 44.19 -6.33
N THR A 80 -1.82 44.11 -5.68
CA THR A 80 -0.54 44.46 -6.30
C THR A 80 0.03 43.28 -7.11
N LEU A 81 0.80 43.58 -8.15
CA LEU A 81 1.59 42.61 -8.92
C LEU A 81 2.94 43.25 -9.32
N PRO A 82 4.06 42.51 -9.44
CA PRO A 82 5.31 43.11 -9.88
C PRO A 82 5.19 43.69 -11.30
N VAL A 83 5.82 44.85 -11.53
CA VAL A 83 5.81 45.52 -12.84
C VAL A 83 6.32 44.60 -13.95
N GLY A 84 5.65 44.64 -15.10
CA GLY A 84 6.00 43.90 -16.31
C GLY A 84 4.88 42.98 -16.80
N GLN A 85 5.24 42.12 -17.76
CA GLN A 85 4.30 41.25 -18.44
C GLN A 85 4.04 39.95 -17.69
N TRP A 86 2.75 39.57 -17.67
CA TRP A 86 2.24 38.36 -17.04
C TRP A 86 1.23 37.67 -17.95
N VAL A 87 1.18 36.35 -17.87
CA VAL A 87 0.08 35.53 -18.40
C VAL A 87 -0.69 35.02 -17.18
N VAL A 88 -1.98 35.32 -17.13
CA VAL A 88 -2.89 34.94 -16.04
C VAL A 88 -3.93 33.99 -16.60
N TYR A 89 -4.10 32.85 -15.94
CA TYR A 89 -5.14 31.85 -16.22
C TYR A 89 -6.21 31.96 -15.13
N ALA A 90 -7.48 32.05 -15.52
CA ALA A 90 -8.63 31.92 -14.62
C ALA A 90 -9.28 30.55 -14.83
N SER A 91 -9.52 29.82 -13.74
CA SER A 91 -10.04 28.43 -13.75
C SER A 91 -10.96 28.17 -12.57
N ARG A 92 -11.88 27.21 -12.72
CA ARG A 92 -12.88 26.82 -11.70
C ARG A 92 -13.19 25.31 -11.73
N GLY A 93 -12.17 24.46 -11.71
CA GLY A 93 -12.34 23.00 -11.79
C GLY A 93 -12.60 22.45 -13.21
N PRO A 94 -12.78 21.12 -13.35
CA PRO A 94 -12.80 20.41 -14.63
C PRO A 94 -14.08 20.57 -15.46
N GLU A 95 -15.16 21.06 -14.86
CA GLU A 95 -16.42 21.31 -15.57
C GLU A 95 -16.43 22.63 -16.33
N TRP A 96 -15.46 23.50 -16.03
CA TRP A 96 -15.39 24.87 -16.50
C TRP A 96 -14.30 25.02 -17.55
N GLY A 97 -14.53 25.93 -18.49
CA GLY A 97 -13.50 26.41 -19.40
C GLY A 97 -12.44 27.25 -18.68
N ILE A 98 -11.34 27.56 -19.39
CA ILE A 98 -10.26 28.42 -18.90
C ILE A 98 -10.23 29.70 -19.72
N ASP A 99 -10.11 30.84 -19.06
CA ASP A 99 -9.72 32.10 -19.73
C ASP A 99 -8.24 32.40 -19.47
N ARG A 100 -7.54 32.86 -20.51
CA ARG A 100 -6.10 33.13 -20.51
C ARG A 100 -5.83 34.51 -21.09
N GLN A 101 -5.30 35.40 -20.27
CA GLN A 101 -4.98 36.76 -20.70
C GLN A 101 -3.53 37.12 -20.44
N GLN A 102 -2.94 37.87 -21.37
CA GLN A 102 -1.65 38.52 -21.17
C GLN A 102 -1.89 39.96 -20.71
N ILE A 103 -1.34 40.33 -19.56
CA ILE A 103 -1.49 41.66 -18.95
C ILE A 103 -0.12 42.32 -18.77
N ASP A 104 -0.08 43.65 -18.83
CA ASP A 104 1.13 44.45 -18.63
C ASP A 104 0.93 45.38 -17.43
N ILE A 105 1.66 45.12 -16.35
CA ILE A 105 1.53 45.84 -15.09
C ILE A 105 2.50 47.02 -15.07
N THR A 106 1.95 48.22 -14.88
CA THR A 106 2.73 49.48 -14.76
C THR A 106 2.62 50.05 -13.34
N ALA A 107 3.61 50.86 -12.93
CA ALA A 107 3.58 51.51 -11.60
C ALA A 107 2.63 52.72 -11.52
N GLU A 108 2.10 53.19 -12.66
CA GLU A 108 1.44 54.49 -12.79
C GLU A 108 -0.08 54.39 -12.81
N THR A 109 -0.62 53.28 -13.36
CA THR A 109 -2.07 53.09 -13.56
C THR A 109 -2.49 51.69 -13.12
N ALA A 110 -3.71 51.59 -12.56
CA ALA A 110 -4.33 50.31 -12.28
C ALA A 110 -4.66 49.60 -13.60
N THR A 111 -4.25 48.35 -13.71
CA THR A 111 -4.58 47.48 -14.84
C THR A 111 -5.88 46.77 -14.53
N GLU A 112 -6.88 46.86 -15.41
CA GLU A 112 -8.14 46.14 -15.27
C GLU A 112 -8.12 44.87 -16.13
N ALA A 113 -8.52 43.74 -15.55
CA ALA A 113 -8.66 42.47 -16.24
C ALA A 113 -10.00 41.81 -15.91
N LYS A 114 -10.79 41.50 -16.93
CA LYS A 114 -12.05 40.76 -16.77
C LYS A 114 -11.89 39.40 -17.45
N PHE A 115 -11.97 38.33 -16.68
CA PHE A 115 -11.92 36.96 -17.15
C PHE A 115 -13.32 36.39 -17.29
N GLU A 116 -13.56 35.61 -18.35
CA GLU A 116 -14.87 34.99 -18.62
C GLU A 116 -14.70 33.47 -18.73
N ILE A 117 -15.22 32.73 -17.75
CA ILE A 117 -15.17 31.26 -17.72
C ILE A 117 -16.58 30.69 -17.85
N GLN A 118 -16.73 29.67 -18.69
CA GLN A 118 -18.03 29.06 -18.96
C GLN A 118 -18.15 27.73 -18.23
N HIS A 119 -19.32 27.44 -17.67
CA HIS A 119 -19.64 26.07 -17.23
C HIS A 119 -19.95 25.24 -18.48
N GLN A 120 -19.00 24.39 -18.86
CA GLN A 120 -19.02 23.69 -20.14
C GLN A 120 -19.64 22.30 -20.02
N VAL A 121 -19.36 21.58 -18.93
CA VAL A 121 -19.85 20.21 -18.70
C VAL A 121 -21.11 20.26 -17.85
N ASN A 122 -22.24 19.83 -18.41
CA ASN A 122 -23.49 19.75 -17.66
C ASN A 122 -23.52 18.49 -16.75
N THR A 123 -23.44 18.74 -15.45
CA THR A 123 -23.44 17.76 -14.36
C THR A 123 -24.79 17.69 -13.61
N GLU A 124 -25.87 18.26 -14.15
CA GLU A 124 -27.22 18.20 -13.54
C GLU A 124 -27.61 16.76 -13.11
N GLY A 125 -28.08 16.63 -11.87
CA GLY A 125 -28.36 15.40 -11.16
C GLY A 125 -27.14 14.74 -10.52
N TRP A 126 -25.97 15.40 -10.52
CA TRP A 126 -24.72 14.91 -9.93
C TRP A 126 -24.06 16.00 -9.08
N ALA A 127 -23.27 15.59 -8.09
CA ALA A 127 -22.42 16.48 -7.31
C ALA A 127 -20.98 15.98 -7.31
N ALA A 128 -20.02 16.90 -7.29
CA ALA A 128 -18.61 16.61 -7.13
C ALA A 128 -18.22 16.60 -5.65
N ALA A 129 -17.47 15.57 -5.24
CA ALA A 129 -16.98 15.40 -3.88
C ALA A 129 -15.50 15.06 -3.81
N ASP A 130 -14.86 15.57 -2.76
CA ASP A 130 -13.55 15.12 -2.31
C ASP A 130 -13.70 14.55 -0.90
N TYR A 131 -13.40 13.25 -0.76
CA TYR A 131 -13.60 12.53 0.49
C TYR A 131 -12.36 12.54 1.39
N HIS A 132 -11.29 13.25 1.02
CA HIS A 132 -10.04 13.28 1.78
C HIS A 132 -9.37 14.67 1.72
N LEU A 133 -9.60 15.48 2.76
CA LEU A 133 -9.16 16.88 2.83
C LEU A 133 -8.59 17.24 4.20
N HIS A 134 -7.49 17.99 4.18
CA HIS A 134 -6.79 18.41 5.40
C HIS A 134 -6.69 19.92 5.53
N THR A 135 -6.54 20.35 6.78
CA THR A 135 -6.21 21.72 7.15
C THR A 135 -4.96 21.74 8.01
N LEU A 136 -4.11 22.75 7.81
CA LEU A 136 -3.02 23.06 8.72
C LEU A 136 -3.54 23.32 10.15
N THR A 137 -4.77 23.82 10.27
CA THR A 137 -5.41 24.17 11.54
C THR A 137 -5.53 22.98 12.48
N TYR A 138 -5.93 21.80 11.99
CA TYR A 138 -6.19 20.63 12.83
C TYR A 138 -5.25 19.45 12.54
N SER A 139 -4.84 19.23 11.29
CA SER A 139 -3.84 18.20 10.95
C SER A 139 -2.42 18.60 11.35
N GLY A 140 -2.15 19.90 11.56
CA GLY A 140 -0.86 20.40 12.05
C GLY A 140 0.27 20.44 11.01
N HIS A 141 0.01 20.06 9.77
CA HIS A 141 0.94 20.19 8.65
C HIS A 141 0.20 20.52 7.34
N GLY A 142 0.96 20.80 6.28
CA GLY A 142 0.44 21.44 5.06
C GLY A 142 0.56 22.97 5.12
N ASP A 143 -0.19 23.65 4.28
CA ASP A 143 -0.21 25.12 4.26
C ASP A 143 -1.60 25.74 4.33
N SER A 144 -2.68 24.99 4.05
CA SER A 144 -4.04 25.53 3.97
C SER A 144 -4.68 25.60 5.36
N ASN A 145 -4.91 26.78 5.89
CA ASN A 145 -5.77 26.92 7.07
C ASN A 145 -7.25 26.64 6.73
N LEU A 146 -8.12 26.59 7.74
CA LEU A 146 -9.54 26.30 7.57
C LEU A 146 -10.26 27.24 6.59
N THR A 147 -10.03 28.56 6.71
CA THR A 147 -10.62 29.58 5.83
C THR A 147 -10.14 29.42 4.39
N GLU A 148 -8.83 29.28 4.20
CA GLU A 148 -8.20 29.04 2.90
C GLU A 148 -8.68 27.73 2.25
N ARG A 149 -8.98 26.69 3.06
CA ARG A 149 -9.52 25.42 2.59
C ARG A 149 -10.89 25.62 1.97
N ILE A 150 -11.80 26.35 2.63
CA ILE A 150 -13.12 26.65 2.07
C ILE A 150 -13.02 27.47 0.79
N ILE A 151 -12.14 28.48 0.76
CA ILE A 151 -11.93 29.32 -0.43
C ILE A 151 -11.38 28.49 -1.61
N SER A 152 -10.39 27.63 -1.36
CA SER A 152 -9.80 26.78 -2.41
C SER A 152 -10.78 25.74 -2.93
N ILE A 153 -11.59 25.12 -2.06
CA ILE A 153 -12.68 24.23 -2.46
C ILE A 153 -13.69 24.95 -3.36
N ALA A 154 -14.20 26.11 -2.93
CA ALA A 154 -15.15 26.88 -3.70
C ALA A 154 -14.58 27.30 -5.07
N SER A 155 -13.28 27.59 -5.12
CA SER A 155 -12.55 27.96 -6.35
C SER A 155 -12.38 26.79 -7.32
N GLU A 156 -12.55 25.54 -6.90
CA GLU A 156 -12.45 24.33 -7.73
C GLU A 156 -13.82 23.76 -8.14
N ALA A 157 -14.92 24.48 -7.84
CA ALA A 157 -16.30 24.03 -8.02
C ALA A 157 -16.51 22.60 -7.52
N LEU A 158 -16.24 22.41 -6.23
CA LEU A 158 -16.48 21.15 -5.55
C LEU A 158 -17.63 21.36 -4.55
N GLU A 159 -18.74 20.67 -4.75
CA GLU A 159 -19.96 20.89 -3.97
C GLU A 159 -19.91 20.24 -2.58
N VAL A 160 -19.18 19.14 -2.43
CA VAL A 160 -19.09 18.37 -1.17
C VAL A 160 -17.63 18.12 -0.79
N GLY A 161 -17.32 18.28 0.50
CA GLY A 161 -15.99 17.98 1.04
C GLY A 161 -16.10 17.35 2.40
N ILE A 162 -15.41 16.23 2.59
CA ILE A 162 -15.33 15.57 3.89
C ILE A 162 -14.13 16.14 4.64
N ALA A 163 -14.37 16.67 5.83
CA ALA A 163 -13.34 17.29 6.66
C ALA A 163 -12.59 16.20 7.44
N THR A 164 -11.47 15.71 6.93
CA THR A 164 -10.78 14.50 7.42
C THR A 164 -9.43 14.82 8.03
N ASP A 165 -9.35 15.84 8.90
CA ASP A 165 -8.10 16.12 9.60
C ASP A 165 -7.65 14.93 10.46
N HIS A 166 -6.33 14.76 10.62
CA HIS A 166 -5.77 13.60 11.30
C HIS A 166 -6.27 13.47 12.74
N ASN A 167 -6.97 12.36 13.02
CA ASN A 167 -7.48 12.00 14.33
C ASN A 167 -8.32 13.12 14.99
N HIS A 168 -9.03 13.91 14.18
CA HIS A 168 -9.87 15.03 14.62
C HIS A 168 -11.20 15.06 13.87
N HIS A 169 -12.30 15.27 14.59
CA HIS A 169 -13.63 15.45 13.97
C HIS A 169 -13.80 16.92 13.59
N THR A 170 -13.41 17.29 12.38
CA THR A 170 -13.47 18.68 11.93
C THR A 170 -14.87 19.05 11.42
N ASP A 171 -15.42 20.17 11.88
CA ASP A 171 -16.66 20.74 11.35
C ASP A 171 -16.38 22.01 10.54
N TYR A 172 -16.65 21.97 9.23
CA TYR A 172 -16.51 23.11 8.33
C TYR A 172 -17.71 24.08 8.39
N ALA A 173 -18.87 23.67 8.91
CA ALA A 173 -20.10 24.46 8.84
C ALA A 173 -19.99 25.88 9.44
N PRO A 174 -19.29 26.11 10.58
CA PRO A 174 -19.09 27.45 11.12
C PRO A 174 -18.36 28.38 10.16
N THR A 175 -17.26 27.92 9.56
CA THR A 175 -16.43 28.71 8.62
C THR A 175 -17.13 28.93 7.30
N VAL A 176 -17.82 27.91 6.77
CA VAL A 176 -18.66 28.05 5.56
C VAL A 176 -19.71 29.14 5.75
N LYS A 177 -20.33 29.20 6.93
CA LYS A 177 -21.31 30.25 7.27
C LYS A 177 -20.67 31.63 7.41
N GLU A 178 -19.52 31.73 8.08
CA GLU A 178 -18.77 32.99 8.23
C GLU A 178 -18.40 33.60 6.87
N LEU A 179 -17.94 32.75 5.94
CA LEU A 179 -17.56 33.13 4.58
C LEU A 179 -18.76 33.28 3.63
N SER A 180 -19.98 32.96 4.07
CA SER A 180 -21.15 32.89 3.18
C SER A 180 -20.96 31.97 1.96
N ALA A 181 -20.16 30.90 2.10
CA ALA A 181 -19.78 29.99 1.02
C ALA A 181 -20.82 28.86 0.75
N GLY A 182 -21.93 28.83 1.49
CA GLY A 182 -22.92 27.75 1.43
C GLY A 182 -23.67 27.60 0.09
N GLU A 183 -23.62 28.61 -0.78
CA GLU A 183 -24.12 28.48 -2.17
C GLU A 183 -23.15 27.68 -3.06
N HIS A 184 -21.91 27.47 -2.63
CA HIS A 184 -20.85 26.82 -3.41
C HIS A 184 -20.40 25.48 -2.84
N PHE A 185 -20.60 25.24 -1.54
CA PHE A 185 -19.97 24.12 -0.85
C PHE A 185 -20.73 23.68 0.41
N GLN A 186 -20.73 22.37 0.66
CA GLN A 186 -21.12 21.75 1.92
C GLN A 186 -20.01 20.87 2.48
N GLY A 187 -19.67 21.11 3.75
CA GLY A 187 -18.79 20.24 4.52
C GLY A 187 -19.56 19.11 5.19
N VAL A 188 -18.97 17.92 5.24
CA VAL A 188 -19.40 16.80 6.10
C VAL A 188 -18.30 16.53 7.11
N VAL A 189 -18.68 16.39 8.37
CA VAL A 189 -17.75 16.07 9.46
C VAL A 189 -17.21 14.66 9.25
N GLY A 190 -15.89 14.54 9.16
CA GLY A 190 -15.18 13.28 9.07
C GLY A 190 -13.95 13.27 9.96
N ASN A 191 -13.12 12.27 9.75
CA ASN A 191 -11.84 12.07 10.45
C ASN A 191 -10.96 11.19 9.57
N GLU A 192 -9.70 11.57 9.36
CA GLU A 192 -8.70 10.59 8.94
C GLU A 192 -8.10 9.93 10.19
N ILE A 193 -8.53 8.70 10.45
CA ILE A 193 -8.00 7.86 11.51
C ILE A 193 -6.60 7.40 11.10
N SER A 194 -5.58 8.06 11.63
CA SER A 194 -4.18 7.76 11.36
C SER A 194 -3.59 6.95 12.51
N VAL A 195 -3.40 5.65 12.28
CA VAL A 195 -2.97 4.67 13.29
C VAL A 195 -1.83 3.78 12.75
N PRO A 196 -1.09 3.03 13.59
CA PRO A 196 -0.02 2.14 13.13
C PRO A 196 -0.44 1.12 12.06
N LEU A 197 -1.73 0.79 11.98
CA LEU A 197 -2.28 -0.12 10.99
C LEU A 197 -2.40 0.50 9.58
N GLY A 198 -2.44 1.83 9.47
CA GLY A 198 -2.68 2.57 8.24
C GLY A 198 -3.62 3.75 8.46
N HIS A 199 -4.03 4.41 7.39
CA HIS A 199 -4.98 5.53 7.46
C HIS A 199 -6.35 5.21 6.85
N PHE A 200 -7.39 5.76 7.47
CA PHE A 200 -8.78 5.49 7.10
C PHE A 200 -9.65 6.71 7.28
N ASN A 201 -10.44 7.09 6.27
CA ASN A 201 -11.48 8.09 6.48
C ASN A 201 -12.75 7.45 7.07
N ALA A 202 -13.36 8.18 8.00
CA ALA A 202 -14.66 7.86 8.56
C ALA A 202 -15.60 9.07 8.48
N PHE A 203 -16.80 8.88 7.92
CA PHE A 203 -17.82 9.95 7.81
C PHE A 203 -19.24 9.39 7.59
N PRO A 204 -20.31 10.02 8.08
CA PRO A 204 -20.31 11.25 8.85
C PRO A 204 -20.09 10.94 10.33
N LEU A 205 -19.49 11.89 11.06
CA LEU A 205 -19.22 11.76 12.48
C LEU A 205 -19.81 12.94 13.26
N GLU A 206 -20.00 12.75 14.56
CA GLU A 206 -20.38 13.86 15.46
C GLU A 206 -19.16 14.76 15.72
N PRO A 207 -19.26 16.10 15.56
CA PRO A 207 -18.14 17.03 15.79
C PRO A 207 -17.54 16.95 17.20
N TRP A 208 -18.37 16.64 18.20
CA TRP A 208 -17.98 16.50 19.60
C TRP A 208 -17.87 15.03 20.06
N GLY A 209 -17.93 14.08 19.11
CA GLY A 209 -17.81 12.65 19.37
C GLY A 209 -16.41 12.23 19.81
N GLU A 210 -16.28 11.03 20.38
CA GLU A 210 -14.98 10.44 20.68
C GLU A 210 -14.27 10.02 19.38
N VAL A 211 -12.95 10.22 19.35
CA VAL A 211 -12.08 9.77 18.25
C VAL A 211 -11.58 8.34 18.51
N VAL A 212 -11.18 7.64 17.46
CA VAL A 212 -10.52 6.33 17.58
C VAL A 212 -9.18 6.47 18.31
N ASP A 213 -8.83 5.46 19.12
CA ASP A 213 -7.51 5.39 19.77
C ASP A 213 -6.39 5.32 18.72
N THR A 214 -5.49 6.31 18.76
CA THR A 214 -4.31 6.41 17.88
C THR A 214 -3.37 5.20 17.97
N ALA A 215 -3.45 4.38 19.02
CA ALA A 215 -2.68 3.15 19.17
C ALA A 215 -3.36 1.91 18.56
N SER A 216 -4.55 2.06 17.97
CA SER A 216 -5.30 0.94 17.38
C SER A 216 -4.50 0.24 16.28
N SER A 217 -4.40 -1.08 16.37
CA SER A 217 -3.66 -1.90 15.40
C SER A 217 -4.49 -3.04 14.82
N ASN A 218 -5.77 -3.17 15.16
CA ASN A 218 -6.62 -4.29 14.73
C ASN A 218 -7.81 -3.80 13.89
N GLY A 219 -7.78 -4.09 12.58
CA GLY A 219 -8.78 -3.65 11.62
C GLY A 219 -10.21 -4.06 12.00
N PRO A 220 -10.50 -5.35 12.28
CA PRO A 220 -11.85 -5.79 12.68
C PRO A 220 -12.43 -5.05 13.89
N VAL A 221 -11.63 -4.83 14.94
CA VAL A 221 -12.07 -4.10 16.14
C VAL A 221 -12.30 -2.63 15.84
N MET A 222 -11.38 -2.01 15.11
CA MET A 222 -11.45 -0.61 14.74
C MET A 222 -12.67 -0.32 13.87
N PHE A 223 -12.90 -1.11 12.81
CA PHE A 223 -14.04 -0.90 11.91
C PHE A 223 -15.38 -1.04 12.65
N ARG A 224 -15.55 -2.07 13.49
CA ARG A 224 -16.74 -2.19 14.35
C ARG A 224 -16.93 -1.03 15.32
N THR A 225 -15.85 -0.37 15.73
CA THR A 225 -15.88 0.81 16.59
C THR A 225 -16.36 2.01 15.79
N VAL A 226 -15.77 2.25 14.62
CA VAL A 226 -16.16 3.31 13.69
C VAL A 226 -17.63 3.19 13.27
N ARG A 227 -18.12 1.99 12.97
CA ARG A 227 -19.54 1.77 12.62
C ARG A 227 -20.52 2.22 13.72
N LYS A 228 -20.07 2.38 14.98
CA LYS A 228 -20.87 2.86 16.11
C LYS A 228 -20.73 4.37 16.38
N MET A 229 -19.82 5.06 15.69
CA MET A 229 -19.51 6.49 15.87
C MET A 229 -20.39 7.42 15.01
N GLY A 230 -21.42 6.87 14.36
CA GLY A 230 -22.32 7.66 13.50
C GLY A 230 -23.10 8.73 14.23
N ILE A 231 -23.75 9.59 13.45
CA ILE A 231 -24.51 10.73 13.95
C ILE A 231 -25.85 10.36 14.61
N GLU A 232 -26.31 11.20 15.52
CA GLU A 232 -27.61 11.13 16.18
C GLU A 232 -28.72 11.19 15.12
N GLY A 233 -29.38 10.05 14.87
CA GLY A 233 -30.35 9.90 13.77
C GLY A 233 -30.09 8.69 12.87
N GLY A 234 -28.92 8.05 12.96
CA GLY A 234 -28.72 6.66 12.54
C GLY A 234 -28.00 6.41 11.22
N GLU A 235 -27.27 7.37 10.65
CA GLU A 235 -26.40 7.07 9.50
C GLU A 235 -25.12 6.37 10.00
N THR A 236 -24.88 5.16 9.50
CA THR A 236 -23.66 4.41 9.83
C THR A 236 -22.48 5.05 9.09
N PRO A 237 -21.32 5.31 9.72
CA PRO A 237 -20.20 5.91 9.01
C PRO A 237 -19.72 5.04 7.86
N VAL A 238 -19.43 5.66 6.71
CA VAL A 238 -18.56 5.15 5.66
C VAL A 238 -17.17 4.93 6.24
N ILE A 239 -16.53 3.81 5.89
CA ILE A 239 -15.12 3.54 6.16
C ILE A 239 -14.41 3.47 4.81
N GLN A 240 -13.46 4.37 4.59
CA GLN A 240 -12.62 4.41 3.40
C GLN A 240 -11.19 4.03 3.78
N VAL A 241 -10.54 3.17 3.01
CA VAL A 241 -9.10 2.92 3.12
C VAL A 241 -8.36 3.95 2.28
N ASN A 242 -7.51 4.76 2.92
CA ASN A 242 -6.75 5.81 2.26
C ASN A 242 -5.41 5.26 1.75
N HIS A 243 -4.95 5.81 0.62
CA HIS A 243 -3.66 5.54 -0.03
C HIS A 243 -3.07 4.15 0.29
N PRO A 244 -3.75 3.06 -0.12
CA PRO A 244 -3.67 1.75 0.53
C PRO A 244 -2.33 1.02 0.38
N ARG A 245 -1.43 1.52 -0.46
CA ARG A 245 -0.09 0.98 -0.76
C ARG A 245 1.02 2.02 -0.58
N TRP A 246 0.73 3.18 0.01
CA TRP A 246 1.74 4.21 0.35
C TRP A 246 2.60 3.77 1.54
N GLU A 247 3.86 3.43 1.27
CA GLU A 247 4.78 2.90 2.28
C GLU A 247 4.77 3.68 3.61
N ALA A 248 4.81 2.93 4.72
CA ALA A 248 4.79 3.36 6.12
C ALA A 248 3.41 3.72 6.70
N ILE A 249 2.42 4.02 5.86
CA ILE A 249 1.06 4.41 6.28
C ILE A 249 -0.03 3.59 5.59
N ASP A 250 0.35 2.44 5.02
CA ASP A 250 -0.50 1.63 4.13
C ASP A 250 -1.11 0.38 4.78
N TYR A 251 -2.45 0.33 4.80
CA TYR A 251 -3.19 -0.80 5.35
C TYR A 251 -2.91 -2.12 4.62
N PHE A 252 -2.89 -2.12 3.28
CA PHE A 252 -2.83 -3.39 2.52
C PHE A 252 -1.53 -4.14 2.75
N ARG A 253 -0.40 -3.45 2.93
CA ARG A 253 0.86 -4.14 3.28
C ARG A 253 0.91 -4.52 4.75
N ILE A 254 0.49 -3.62 5.65
CA ILE A 254 0.62 -3.83 7.10
C ILE A 254 -0.28 -4.98 7.54
N ALA A 255 -1.50 -5.05 7.02
CA ALA A 255 -2.44 -6.14 7.24
C ALA A 255 -2.32 -7.26 6.19
N GLY A 256 -1.18 -7.38 5.48
CA GLY A 256 -0.81 -8.59 4.75
C GLY A 256 -1.63 -8.96 3.50
N LEU A 257 -2.31 -8.01 2.85
CA LEU A 257 -2.97 -8.24 1.57
C LEU A 257 -1.94 -8.54 0.48
N ASP A 258 -1.95 -9.78 0.00
CA ASP A 258 -1.09 -10.22 -1.10
C ASP A 258 -1.63 -9.66 -2.44
N PRO A 259 -0.82 -8.88 -3.18
CA PRO A 259 -1.25 -8.20 -4.41
C PRO A 259 -1.54 -9.15 -5.58
N ILE A 260 -1.10 -10.41 -5.50
CA ILE A 260 -1.37 -11.44 -6.50
C ILE A 260 -2.71 -12.12 -6.18
N THR A 261 -2.93 -12.49 -4.91
CA THR A 261 -4.11 -13.30 -4.54
C THR A 261 -5.33 -12.48 -4.16
N GLY A 262 -5.18 -11.23 -3.71
CA GLY A 262 -6.29 -10.46 -3.13
C GLY A 262 -6.75 -10.96 -1.76
N GLU A 263 -5.98 -11.83 -1.12
CA GLU A 263 -6.29 -12.40 0.19
C GLU A 263 -5.22 -11.98 1.22
N SER A 264 -5.62 -12.00 2.49
CA SER A 264 -4.72 -11.87 3.64
C SER A 264 -5.07 -12.91 4.69
N ALA A 265 -4.04 -13.49 5.28
CA ALA A 265 -4.15 -14.37 6.45
C ALA A 265 -3.90 -13.65 7.77
N ASP A 266 -3.63 -12.34 7.72
CA ASP A 266 -3.35 -11.54 8.91
C ASP A 266 -4.62 -11.33 9.75
N SER A 267 -4.51 -11.50 11.07
CA SER A 267 -5.65 -11.30 11.98
C SER A 267 -6.12 -9.86 12.10
N ASP A 268 -5.28 -8.90 11.70
CA ASP A 268 -5.60 -7.47 11.67
C ASP A 268 -6.24 -7.04 10.34
N TRP A 269 -6.34 -7.95 9.36
CA TRP A 269 -7.07 -7.75 8.11
C TRP A 269 -8.59 -7.83 8.31
N SER A 270 -9.30 -6.95 7.61
CA SER A 270 -10.74 -6.94 7.47
C SER A 270 -11.10 -6.30 6.14
N VAL A 271 -12.05 -6.91 5.44
CA VAL A 271 -12.65 -6.35 4.22
C VAL A 271 -13.90 -5.50 4.51
N ASP A 272 -14.23 -5.27 5.79
CA ASP A 272 -15.42 -4.52 6.24
C ASP A 272 -15.29 -2.98 6.12
N PHE A 273 -14.68 -2.53 5.03
CA PHE A 273 -14.65 -1.13 4.58
C PHE A 273 -15.59 -0.94 3.39
N ASP A 274 -16.00 0.29 3.09
CA ASP A 274 -16.95 0.60 1.99
C ASP A 274 -16.24 1.10 0.73
N SER A 275 -15.10 1.78 0.88
CA SER A 275 -14.38 2.35 -0.25
C SER A 275 -12.86 2.28 -0.11
N VAL A 276 -12.18 2.43 -1.25
CA VAL A 276 -10.72 2.39 -1.37
C VAL A 276 -10.24 3.44 -2.36
N GLU A 277 -9.18 4.17 -1.99
CA GLU A 277 -8.55 5.16 -2.87
C GLU A 277 -7.70 4.49 -3.95
N ILE A 278 -8.21 4.43 -5.17
CA ILE A 278 -7.45 3.97 -6.35
C ILE A 278 -6.62 5.10 -6.99
N PHE A 279 -6.97 6.36 -6.65
CA PHE A 279 -6.20 7.56 -6.97
C PHE A 279 -6.05 8.41 -5.72
N ASN A 280 -4.83 8.81 -5.40
CA ASN A 280 -4.56 9.75 -4.31
C ASN A 280 -3.55 10.82 -4.77
N GLU A 281 -3.77 12.07 -4.33
CA GLU A 281 -3.07 13.28 -4.77
C GLU A 281 -3.17 13.56 -6.29
N ASN A 282 -2.72 14.76 -6.70
CA ASN A 282 -2.61 15.13 -8.12
C ASN A 282 -1.86 14.08 -8.95
N ALA A 283 -0.90 13.38 -8.36
CA ALA A 283 -0.11 12.39 -9.06
C ALA A 283 -0.90 11.12 -9.41
N GLY A 284 -2.03 10.84 -8.74
CA GLY A 284 -2.78 9.60 -8.92
C GLY A 284 -2.00 8.38 -8.39
N TRP A 285 -1.48 8.49 -7.16
CA TRP A 285 -0.85 7.36 -6.48
C TRP A 285 -1.83 6.19 -6.35
N GLY A 286 -1.29 4.97 -6.42
CA GLY A 286 -2.08 3.74 -6.45
C GLY A 286 -2.47 3.25 -7.85
N TYR A 287 -2.46 4.09 -8.89
CA TYR A 287 -2.89 3.65 -10.22
C TYR A 287 -1.89 2.70 -10.91
N TYR A 288 -0.62 3.09 -10.97
CA TYR A 288 0.43 2.29 -11.64
C TYR A 288 1.16 1.39 -10.65
N ASP A 289 1.58 0.20 -11.11
CA ASP A 289 2.37 -0.75 -10.33
C ASP A 289 3.88 -0.51 -10.47
N ALA A 290 4.61 -0.36 -9.36
CA ALA A 290 6.04 -0.05 -9.36
C ALA A 290 6.91 -1.13 -10.01
N GLU A 291 6.43 -2.37 -10.07
CA GLU A 291 7.19 -3.50 -10.60
C GLU A 291 7.09 -3.62 -12.12
N THR A 292 6.14 -2.91 -12.75
CA THR A 292 5.87 -3.06 -14.19
C THR A 292 5.81 -1.74 -14.96
N THR A 293 5.76 -0.60 -14.27
CA THR A 293 5.71 0.72 -14.91
C THR A 293 7.09 1.39 -14.94
N ASP A 294 7.34 2.19 -15.97
CA ASP A 294 8.47 3.11 -16.04
C ASP A 294 8.15 4.48 -15.42
N ARG A 295 6.87 4.73 -15.10
CA ARG A 295 6.40 5.98 -14.49
C ARG A 295 6.82 6.06 -13.03
N HIS A 296 7.15 7.26 -12.56
CA HIS A 296 7.38 7.47 -11.13
C HIS A 296 6.10 7.23 -10.32
N VAL A 297 6.17 6.43 -9.25
CA VAL A 297 5.03 6.02 -8.39
C VAL A 297 5.21 6.41 -6.92
N GLY A 298 6.15 7.31 -6.62
CA GLY A 298 6.46 7.67 -5.25
C GLY A 298 6.93 6.45 -4.45
N THR A 299 6.34 6.23 -3.29
CA THR A 299 6.56 5.04 -2.44
C THR A 299 5.43 4.01 -2.54
N SER A 300 4.47 4.21 -3.47
CA SER A 300 3.45 3.19 -3.76
C SER A 300 4.09 2.01 -4.47
N ARG A 301 3.89 0.80 -3.93
CA ARG A 301 4.59 -0.41 -4.42
C ARG A 301 3.81 -1.17 -5.49
N HIS A 302 2.55 -1.46 -5.23
CA HIS A 302 1.69 -2.25 -6.11
C HIS A 302 0.49 -1.43 -6.56
N SER A 303 -0.10 -1.81 -7.69
CA SER A 303 -1.31 -1.15 -8.18
C SER A 303 -2.50 -1.43 -7.26
N VAL A 304 -3.05 -0.37 -6.68
CA VAL A 304 -4.29 -0.40 -5.91
C VAL A 304 -5.49 -0.66 -6.83
N LEU A 305 -5.39 -0.30 -8.12
CA LEU A 305 -6.40 -0.68 -9.11
C LEU A 305 -6.49 -2.21 -9.24
N GLU A 306 -5.35 -2.90 -9.31
CA GLU A 306 -5.35 -4.37 -9.36
C GLU A 306 -5.76 -5.00 -8.04
N ASP A 307 -5.40 -4.41 -6.89
CA ASP A 307 -5.94 -4.82 -5.59
C ASP A 307 -7.48 -4.72 -5.58
N TRP A 308 -8.04 -3.62 -6.09
CA TRP A 308 -9.48 -3.43 -6.19
C TRP A 308 -10.16 -4.44 -7.12
N HIS A 309 -9.57 -4.74 -8.29
CA HIS A 309 -10.05 -5.81 -9.17
C HIS A 309 -10.07 -7.16 -8.44
N ASN A 310 -9.00 -7.49 -7.72
CA ASN A 310 -8.93 -8.73 -6.95
C ASN A 310 -10.01 -8.78 -5.87
N LEU A 311 -10.22 -7.71 -5.10
CA LEU A 311 -11.29 -7.62 -4.10
C LEU A 311 -12.67 -7.86 -4.72
N LEU A 312 -12.98 -7.23 -5.87
CA LEU A 312 -14.22 -7.45 -6.61
C LEU A 312 -14.35 -8.91 -7.10
N ASN A 313 -13.25 -9.49 -7.60
CA ASN A 313 -13.21 -10.85 -8.13
C ASN A 313 -13.39 -11.92 -7.03
N HIS A 314 -13.07 -11.58 -5.78
CA HIS A 314 -13.38 -12.36 -4.57
C HIS A 314 -14.76 -12.06 -3.97
N GLY A 315 -15.53 -11.14 -4.58
CA GLY A 315 -16.92 -10.86 -4.23
C GLY A 315 -17.10 -9.71 -3.25
N ALA A 316 -16.04 -9.00 -2.87
CA ALA A 316 -16.18 -7.76 -2.12
C ALA A 316 -16.94 -6.73 -2.97
N ARG A 317 -17.73 -5.87 -2.31
CA ARG A 317 -18.50 -4.80 -2.95
C ARG A 317 -17.94 -3.46 -2.46
N ILE A 318 -16.70 -3.19 -2.85
CA ILE A 318 -15.93 -2.01 -2.43
C ILE A 318 -15.98 -0.95 -3.53
N THR A 319 -16.28 0.28 -3.13
CA THR A 319 -16.32 1.43 -4.03
C THR A 319 -14.93 2.00 -4.26
N ALA A 320 -14.47 2.01 -5.51
CA ALA A 320 -13.28 2.75 -5.89
C ALA A 320 -13.58 4.26 -5.85
N VAL A 321 -12.71 5.01 -5.19
CA VAL A 321 -12.75 6.47 -5.11
C VAL A 321 -11.37 7.04 -5.43
N GLY A 322 -11.33 8.34 -5.66
CA GLY A 322 -10.07 9.06 -5.75
C GLY A 322 -10.21 10.41 -5.09
N ASN A 323 -9.26 10.76 -4.23
CA ASN A 323 -9.30 11.98 -3.45
C ASN A 323 -7.98 12.74 -3.49
N SER A 324 -8.02 14.03 -3.20
CA SER A 324 -6.85 14.89 -3.34
C SER A 324 -5.81 14.71 -2.23
N ASP A 325 -6.23 14.25 -1.04
CA ASP A 325 -5.40 14.27 0.17
C ASP A 325 -4.74 15.65 0.34
N SER A 326 -5.54 16.69 0.05
CA SER A 326 -5.00 18.01 -0.10
C SER A 326 -4.64 18.55 1.27
N HIS A 327 -3.36 18.88 1.43
CA HIS A 327 -2.79 19.60 2.56
C HIS A 327 -2.47 21.06 2.23
N THR A 328 -2.54 21.42 0.94
CA THR A 328 -2.03 22.70 0.43
C THR A 328 -3.01 23.39 -0.50
N VAL A 329 -2.84 24.70 -0.69
CA VAL A 329 -3.67 25.47 -1.62
C VAL A 329 -3.22 25.30 -3.09
N ASN A 330 -1.93 25.07 -3.36
CA ASN A 330 -1.37 25.14 -4.73
C ASN A 330 -0.46 24.00 -5.18
N VAL A 331 -0.21 22.99 -4.34
CA VAL A 331 0.59 21.81 -4.73
C VAL A 331 -0.35 20.63 -4.96
N ASN A 332 -0.96 20.12 -3.89
CA ASN A 332 -2.02 19.11 -3.95
C ASN A 332 -3.36 19.83 -3.92
N LEU A 333 -4.05 19.92 -5.06
CA LEU A 333 -5.23 20.76 -5.21
C LEU A 333 -6.47 20.02 -4.70
N ALA A 334 -7.33 20.71 -3.94
CA ALA A 334 -8.63 20.15 -3.55
C ALA A 334 -9.42 19.70 -4.78
N GLY A 335 -10.03 18.51 -4.74
CA GLY A 335 -10.82 17.97 -5.85
C GLY A 335 -10.02 17.51 -7.07
N TRP A 336 -8.73 17.21 -6.90
CA TRP A 336 -7.87 16.60 -7.92
C TRP A 336 -7.10 15.39 -7.36
N PRO A 337 -7.58 14.16 -7.58
CA PRO A 337 -8.84 13.78 -8.25
C PRO A 337 -10.08 14.12 -7.41
N ARG A 338 -11.26 14.00 -8.05
CA ARG A 338 -12.58 14.13 -7.41
C ARG A 338 -13.49 12.95 -7.75
N ASN A 339 -14.61 12.88 -7.04
CA ASN A 339 -15.64 11.87 -7.20
C ASN A 339 -16.96 12.51 -7.63
N TYR A 340 -17.71 11.84 -8.49
CA TYR A 340 -19.08 12.23 -8.85
C TYR A 340 -20.06 11.15 -8.43
N PHE A 341 -21.17 11.58 -7.84
CA PHE A 341 -22.26 10.71 -7.39
C PHE A 341 -23.61 11.35 -7.71
N PRO A 342 -24.67 10.54 -7.95
CA PRO A 342 -25.98 11.06 -8.26
C PRO A 342 -26.60 11.74 -7.04
N VAL A 343 -27.32 12.84 -7.28
CA VAL A 343 -28.03 13.57 -6.24
C VAL A 343 -29.48 13.85 -6.61
N SER A 344 -30.34 13.88 -5.60
CA SER A 344 -31.75 14.28 -5.70
C SER A 344 -31.95 15.80 -5.70
N ASN A 345 -30.93 16.55 -5.26
CA ASN A 345 -30.90 18.00 -5.21
C ASN A 345 -29.47 18.51 -5.45
N ASP A 346 -29.27 19.29 -6.51
CA ASP A 346 -27.96 19.77 -6.96
C ASP A 346 -27.52 21.07 -6.24
N GLN A 347 -28.26 21.53 -5.24
CA GLN A 347 -27.86 22.69 -4.45
C GLN A 347 -26.82 22.27 -3.39
N PRO A 348 -25.56 22.75 -3.46
CA PRO A 348 -24.45 22.20 -2.66
C PRO A 348 -24.76 22.14 -1.16
N GLY A 349 -25.18 23.27 -0.57
CA GLY A 349 -25.55 23.37 0.86
C GLY A 349 -26.80 22.61 1.29
N GLN A 350 -27.42 21.81 0.42
CA GLN A 350 -28.68 21.10 0.67
C GLN A 350 -28.62 19.62 0.26
N ILE A 351 -27.44 19.10 -0.07
CA ILE A 351 -27.27 17.68 -0.37
C ILE A 351 -27.45 16.88 0.94
N PRO A 352 -28.35 15.88 0.99
CA PRO A 352 -28.51 15.07 2.19
C PRO A 352 -27.25 14.26 2.48
N VAL A 353 -26.70 14.38 3.70
CA VAL A 353 -25.53 13.59 4.13
C VAL A 353 -25.76 12.08 3.96
N LYS A 354 -26.98 11.62 4.21
CA LYS A 354 -27.38 10.24 3.98
C LYS A 354 -27.17 9.79 2.53
N GLU A 355 -27.50 10.65 1.56
CA GLU A 355 -27.36 10.37 0.13
C GLU A 355 -25.88 10.24 -0.27
N ILE A 356 -25.02 11.12 0.25
CA ILE A 356 -23.56 11.01 0.09
C ILE A 356 -23.05 9.66 0.60
N CYS A 357 -23.50 9.23 1.78
CA CYS A 357 -23.04 7.97 2.38
C CYS A 357 -23.60 6.74 1.67
N ASP A 358 -24.87 6.78 1.28
CA ASP A 358 -25.55 5.69 0.57
C ASP A 358 -24.90 5.44 -0.79
N THR A 359 -24.58 6.49 -1.56
CA THR A 359 -23.97 6.35 -2.88
C THR A 359 -22.58 5.71 -2.80
N VAL A 360 -21.77 6.07 -1.80
CA VAL A 360 -20.49 5.39 -1.53
C VAL A 360 -20.71 3.92 -1.18
N LYS A 361 -21.59 3.60 -0.24
CA LYS A 361 -21.84 2.19 0.16
C LYS A 361 -22.48 1.34 -0.94
N GLN A 362 -23.18 1.97 -1.87
CA GLN A 362 -23.86 1.29 -2.97
C GLN A 362 -23.00 1.25 -4.25
N GLY A 363 -21.80 1.83 -4.28
CA GLY A 363 -20.95 1.82 -5.47
C GLY A 363 -21.45 2.70 -6.61
N GLN A 364 -22.15 3.79 -6.31
CA GLN A 364 -22.77 4.70 -7.28
C GLN A 364 -21.87 5.89 -7.65
N VAL A 365 -20.56 5.74 -7.43
CA VAL A 365 -19.56 6.80 -7.58
C VAL A 365 -18.69 6.52 -8.81
N PHE A 366 -18.22 7.55 -9.49
CA PHE A 366 -17.02 7.43 -10.33
C PHE A 366 -15.99 8.49 -9.93
N THR A 367 -14.72 8.18 -10.13
CA THR A 367 -13.61 9.09 -9.79
C THR A 367 -12.92 9.59 -11.06
N THR A 368 -12.42 10.83 -11.04
CA THR A 368 -11.90 11.50 -12.23
C THR A 368 -10.89 12.63 -11.96
N PHE A 369 -10.00 12.82 -12.93
CA PHE A 369 -9.12 13.97 -13.16
C PHE A 369 -9.61 14.83 -14.33
N GLY A 370 -10.91 14.85 -14.63
CA GLY A 370 -11.44 15.71 -15.68
C GLY A 370 -12.66 15.15 -16.41
N PRO A 371 -12.52 14.01 -17.11
CA PRO A 371 -13.60 13.46 -17.90
C PRO A 371 -14.83 13.16 -17.03
N PHE A 372 -15.99 13.65 -17.46
CA PHE A 372 -17.28 13.35 -16.84
C PHE A 372 -17.98 12.23 -17.61
N VAL A 373 -18.39 11.18 -16.89
CA VAL A 373 -18.82 9.92 -17.50
C VAL A 373 -20.26 9.59 -17.11
N LYS A 374 -21.12 9.36 -18.11
CA LYS A 374 -22.41 8.68 -17.93
C LYS A 374 -22.31 7.27 -18.50
N PHE A 375 -22.60 6.29 -17.66
CA PHE A 375 -22.37 4.88 -17.94
C PHE A 375 -23.59 4.07 -17.49
N SER A 376 -24.04 3.14 -18.34
CA SER A 376 -25.07 2.16 -17.95
C SER A 376 -24.95 0.86 -18.73
N VAL A 377 -25.35 -0.23 -18.08
CA VAL A 377 -25.47 -1.56 -18.70
C VAL A 377 -26.93 -1.97 -18.63
N ASN A 378 -27.55 -2.34 -19.76
CA ASN A 378 -28.99 -2.63 -19.87
C ASN A 378 -29.90 -1.56 -19.22
N GLY A 379 -29.46 -0.29 -19.19
CA GLY A 379 -30.19 0.83 -18.59
C GLY A 379 -30.06 0.95 -17.06
N LYS A 380 -29.19 0.17 -16.42
CA LYS A 380 -28.84 0.24 -15.00
C LYS A 380 -27.47 0.89 -14.80
N GLY A 381 -27.33 1.64 -13.71
CA GLY A 381 -26.13 2.38 -13.34
C GLY A 381 -25.17 1.59 -12.45
N MET A 382 -24.09 2.25 -12.04
CA MET A 382 -23.07 1.71 -11.14
C MET A 382 -23.70 1.21 -9.84
N GLY A 383 -23.16 0.12 -9.28
CA GLY A 383 -23.67 -0.52 -8.08
C GLY A 383 -24.87 -1.45 -8.30
N GLU A 384 -25.62 -1.27 -9.39
CA GLU A 384 -26.79 -2.09 -9.68
C GLU A 384 -26.41 -3.45 -10.30
N THR A 385 -27.39 -4.35 -10.32
CA THR A 385 -27.30 -5.67 -10.98
C THR A 385 -28.20 -5.71 -12.21
N VAL A 386 -27.70 -6.34 -13.28
CA VAL A 386 -28.45 -6.62 -14.51
C VAL A 386 -28.43 -8.11 -14.80
N GLN A 387 -29.50 -8.60 -15.41
CA GLN A 387 -29.50 -9.91 -16.03
C GLN A 387 -28.99 -9.81 -17.47
N ALA A 388 -28.12 -10.72 -17.90
CA ALA A 388 -27.67 -10.81 -19.29
C ALA A 388 -28.73 -11.47 -20.18
N GLU A 389 -28.83 -11.01 -21.43
CA GLU A 389 -29.70 -11.63 -22.42
C GLU A 389 -28.85 -12.33 -23.49
N ARG A 390 -28.98 -13.66 -23.60
CA ARG A 390 -28.25 -14.46 -24.60
C ARG A 390 -26.72 -14.27 -24.51
N ALA A 391 -26.17 -14.31 -23.28
CA ALA A 391 -24.74 -14.14 -23.00
C ALA A 391 -24.15 -12.80 -23.49
N ALA A 392 -24.97 -11.74 -23.47
CA ALA A 392 -24.53 -10.39 -23.80
C ALA A 392 -25.34 -9.35 -23.01
N VAL A 393 -24.72 -8.19 -22.80
CA VAL A 393 -25.36 -7.00 -22.25
C VAL A 393 -25.14 -5.80 -23.17
N ARG A 394 -26.02 -4.80 -23.06
CA ARG A 394 -25.94 -3.55 -23.81
C ARG A 394 -25.30 -2.47 -22.96
N LEU A 395 -24.11 -2.04 -23.34
CA LEU A 395 -23.38 -0.93 -22.74
C LEU A 395 -23.75 0.38 -23.45
N LYS A 396 -24.05 1.42 -22.68
CA LYS A 396 -24.22 2.80 -23.16
C LYS A 396 -23.25 3.72 -22.44
N ILE A 397 -22.53 4.54 -23.20
CA ILE A 397 -21.49 5.44 -22.70
C ILE A 397 -21.74 6.84 -23.27
N GLU A 398 -21.64 7.83 -22.41
CA GLU A 398 -21.51 9.24 -22.79
C GLU A 398 -20.34 9.86 -22.01
N VAL A 399 -19.36 10.43 -22.72
CA VAL A 399 -18.19 11.08 -22.11
C VAL A 399 -18.21 12.56 -22.48
N HIS A 400 -18.10 13.40 -21.46
CA HIS A 400 -17.99 14.85 -21.59
C HIS A 400 -16.67 15.34 -20.99
N ALA A 401 -16.10 16.41 -21.54
CA ALA A 401 -14.93 17.06 -20.97
C ALA A 401 -14.90 18.54 -21.36
N ALA A 402 -14.41 19.41 -20.48
CA ALA A 402 -14.12 20.79 -20.83
C ALA A 402 -13.13 20.84 -22.01
N ASP A 403 -13.16 21.91 -22.80
CA ASP A 403 -12.39 22.04 -24.04
C ASP A 403 -10.86 21.93 -23.87
N TRP A 404 -10.35 22.19 -22.67
CA TRP A 404 -8.94 22.08 -22.31
C TRP A 404 -8.52 20.70 -21.79
N ILE A 405 -9.47 19.79 -21.53
CA ILE A 405 -9.22 18.44 -21.02
C ILE A 405 -9.22 17.45 -22.17
N ASP A 406 -8.18 16.64 -22.25
CA ASP A 406 -8.01 15.66 -23.31
C ASP A 406 -8.70 14.32 -23.02
N VAL A 407 -9.16 13.65 -24.08
CA VAL A 407 -9.81 12.33 -24.02
C VAL A 407 -9.53 11.58 -25.32
N ASP A 408 -8.73 10.51 -25.24
CA ASP A 408 -8.32 9.71 -26.40
C ASP A 408 -9.09 8.41 -26.53
N ARG A 409 -9.51 7.81 -25.41
CA ARG A 409 -10.03 6.44 -25.41
C ARG A 409 -10.91 6.11 -24.21
N VAL A 410 -11.82 5.17 -24.46
CA VAL A 410 -12.60 4.47 -23.43
C VAL A 410 -12.24 2.99 -23.46
N LEU A 411 -11.91 2.42 -22.31
CA LEU A 411 -11.57 1.02 -22.11
C LEU A 411 -12.72 0.35 -21.36
N VAL A 412 -13.31 -0.68 -21.96
CA VAL A 412 -14.35 -1.50 -21.32
C VAL A 412 -13.68 -2.60 -20.55
N VAL A 413 -13.90 -2.64 -19.24
CA VAL A 413 -13.30 -3.59 -18.30
C VAL A 413 -14.35 -4.62 -17.88
N VAL A 414 -14.03 -5.91 -18.01
CA VAL A 414 -14.85 -7.03 -17.53
C VAL A 414 -13.98 -7.90 -16.63
N ASP A 415 -14.37 -8.06 -15.37
CA ASP A 415 -13.66 -8.87 -14.37
C ASP A 415 -12.16 -8.52 -14.19
N GLY A 416 -11.77 -7.29 -14.53
CA GLY A 416 -10.39 -6.78 -14.48
C GLY A 416 -9.69 -6.75 -15.85
N ASP A 417 -10.21 -7.44 -16.86
CA ASP A 417 -9.64 -7.45 -18.20
C ASP A 417 -10.23 -6.36 -19.10
N VAL A 418 -9.39 -5.62 -19.82
CA VAL A 418 -9.85 -4.74 -20.90
C VAL A 418 -10.28 -5.61 -22.08
N VAL A 419 -11.58 -5.69 -22.32
CA VAL A 419 -12.16 -6.50 -23.41
C VAL A 419 -12.37 -5.71 -24.69
N GLU A 420 -12.43 -4.37 -24.59
CA GLU A 420 -12.62 -3.49 -25.74
C GLU A 420 -11.98 -2.12 -25.49
N THR A 421 -11.29 -1.58 -26.50
CA THR A 421 -10.79 -0.21 -26.53
C THR A 421 -11.53 0.57 -27.60
N ILE A 422 -12.22 1.63 -27.18
CA ILE A 422 -13.03 2.51 -28.01
C ILE A 422 -12.23 3.81 -28.21
N PRO A 423 -11.75 4.10 -29.43
CA PRO A 423 -11.09 5.38 -29.69
C PRO A 423 -12.12 6.52 -29.63
N VAL A 424 -11.73 7.63 -29.02
CA VAL A 424 -12.49 8.88 -28.99
C VAL A 424 -11.99 9.77 -30.12
N PRO A 425 -12.87 10.48 -30.85
CA PRO A 425 -12.43 11.42 -31.87
C PRO A 425 -11.54 12.53 -31.28
N ASP A 426 -10.45 12.86 -31.97
CA ASP A 426 -9.62 14.03 -31.63
C ASP A 426 -10.41 15.33 -31.89
N THR A 427 -11.10 15.79 -30.86
CA THR A 427 -11.95 16.98 -30.85
C THR A 427 -11.97 17.62 -29.47
N ARG A 428 -12.21 18.93 -29.42
CA ARG A 428 -12.44 19.68 -28.19
C ARG A 428 -13.91 20.04 -27.95
N GLU A 429 -14.84 19.44 -28.72
CA GLU A 429 -16.28 19.52 -28.46
C GLU A 429 -16.66 18.87 -27.13
N ILE A 430 -17.45 19.55 -26.30
CA ILE A 430 -17.75 19.11 -24.91
C ILE A 430 -18.19 17.65 -24.83
N LEU A 431 -19.13 17.22 -25.67
CA LEU A 431 -19.48 15.81 -25.83
C LEU A 431 -18.37 15.11 -26.63
N ARG A 432 -17.49 14.39 -25.93
CA ARG A 432 -16.35 13.68 -26.51
C ARG A 432 -16.78 12.38 -27.18
N LEU A 433 -17.67 11.63 -26.54
CA LEU A 433 -18.13 10.34 -27.05
C LEU A 433 -19.60 10.10 -26.67
N LYS A 434 -20.37 9.56 -27.60
CA LYS A 434 -21.65 8.92 -27.33
C LYS A 434 -21.72 7.59 -28.07
N ASP A 435 -21.78 6.49 -27.34
CA ASP A 435 -21.60 5.16 -27.91
C ASP A 435 -22.52 4.12 -27.25
N GLU A 436 -22.89 3.10 -28.02
CA GLU A 436 -23.72 1.98 -27.56
C GLU A 436 -23.22 0.68 -28.17
N ARG A 437 -22.82 -0.29 -27.33
CA ARG A 437 -22.26 -1.59 -27.76
C ARG A 437 -22.91 -2.77 -27.08
N LYS A 438 -22.76 -3.93 -27.71
CA LYS A 438 -23.06 -5.21 -27.08
C LYS A 438 -21.77 -5.82 -26.58
N ILE A 439 -21.70 -6.06 -25.27
CA ILE A 439 -20.55 -6.69 -24.63
C ILE A 439 -20.90 -8.15 -24.36
N PRO A 440 -20.15 -9.12 -24.91
CA PRO A 440 -20.34 -10.52 -24.59
C PRO A 440 -19.94 -10.80 -23.14
N VAL A 441 -20.78 -11.53 -22.41
CA VAL A 441 -20.57 -11.94 -21.02
C VAL A 441 -20.87 -13.43 -20.90
N ARG A 442 -19.89 -14.21 -20.44
CA ARG A 442 -19.99 -15.68 -20.42
C ARG A 442 -20.47 -16.23 -19.08
N THR A 443 -20.13 -15.54 -18.01
CA THR A 443 -20.41 -15.92 -16.63
C THR A 443 -20.77 -14.67 -15.84
N ASP A 444 -21.32 -14.87 -14.65
CA ASP A 444 -21.48 -13.81 -13.68
C ASP A 444 -20.16 -13.07 -13.45
N GLY A 445 -20.29 -11.78 -13.13
CA GLY A 445 -19.14 -10.91 -12.98
C GLY A 445 -19.55 -9.44 -12.92
N TRP A 446 -18.66 -8.58 -13.38
CA TRP A 446 -18.87 -7.13 -13.32
C TRP A 446 -18.27 -6.40 -14.53
N ILE A 447 -18.84 -5.25 -14.85
CA ILE A 447 -18.40 -4.37 -15.95
C ILE A 447 -18.16 -2.96 -15.41
N ALA A 448 -17.01 -2.38 -15.73
CA ALA A 448 -16.69 -0.98 -15.50
C ALA A 448 -16.09 -0.36 -16.79
N ILE A 449 -15.93 0.96 -16.80
CA ILE A 449 -15.20 1.65 -17.87
C ILE A 449 -14.13 2.58 -17.30
N ARG A 450 -13.04 2.69 -18.06
CA ARG A 450 -11.95 3.65 -17.84
C ARG A 450 -11.86 4.59 -19.02
N VAL A 451 -11.68 5.87 -18.76
CA VAL A 451 -11.52 6.92 -19.78
C VAL A 451 -10.15 7.54 -19.60
N GLU A 452 -9.38 7.71 -20.67
CA GLU A 452 -8.01 8.23 -20.61
C GLU A 452 -7.76 9.30 -21.68
N GLY A 453 -6.98 10.32 -21.33
CA GLY A 453 -6.35 11.29 -22.23
C GLY A 453 -4.83 11.32 -22.03
N ASP A 454 -4.09 11.78 -23.03
CA ASP A 454 -2.63 11.75 -23.08
C ASP A 454 -1.98 13.13 -22.89
N ASP A 455 -2.75 14.23 -23.01
CA ASP A 455 -2.24 15.59 -22.72
C ASP A 455 -2.25 15.93 -21.23
N SER A 456 -1.25 16.72 -20.79
CA SER A 456 -1.16 17.21 -19.41
C SER A 456 -2.24 18.23 -19.07
N LEU A 457 -2.73 18.18 -17.82
CA LEU A 457 -3.61 19.19 -17.22
C LEU A 457 -2.88 20.48 -16.79
N ALA A 458 -1.56 20.55 -16.96
CA ALA A 458 -0.78 21.75 -16.70
C ALA A 458 -1.17 22.89 -17.66
N PRO A 459 -1.11 24.17 -17.21
CA PRO A 459 -0.58 24.63 -15.93
C PRO A 459 -1.61 24.71 -14.79
N ILE A 460 -2.86 24.28 -15.00
CA ILE A 460 -3.94 24.40 -14.02
C ILE A 460 -3.73 23.41 -12.87
N VAL A 461 -3.55 22.13 -13.21
CA VAL A 461 -3.05 21.14 -12.27
C VAL A 461 -1.54 21.04 -12.49
N PRO A 462 -0.71 21.43 -11.51
CA PRO A 462 0.72 21.51 -11.72
C PRO A 462 1.33 20.11 -11.85
N ASP A 463 2.04 19.89 -12.95
CA ASP A 463 2.96 18.77 -13.08
C ASP A 463 4.07 18.89 -12.02
N LYS A 464 4.48 17.74 -11.48
CA LYS A 464 5.56 17.65 -10.50
C LYS A 464 6.54 16.56 -10.90
N ASP A 465 6.36 15.36 -10.39
CA ASP A 465 7.25 14.22 -10.64
C ASP A 465 6.94 13.56 -11.99
N ARG A 466 5.71 13.75 -12.49
CA ARG A 466 5.23 13.34 -13.81
C ARG A 466 4.06 14.22 -14.28
N PRO A 467 3.71 14.19 -15.57
CA PRO A 467 2.49 14.82 -16.07
C PRO A 467 1.24 14.28 -15.36
N VAL A 468 0.32 15.18 -15.00
CA VAL A 468 -1.02 14.80 -14.54
C VAL A 468 -1.93 14.69 -15.75
N LEU A 469 -2.48 13.50 -15.98
CA LEU A 469 -3.25 13.19 -17.18
C LEU A 469 -4.75 13.04 -16.87
N PRO A 470 -5.64 13.44 -17.79
CA PRO A 470 -7.06 13.14 -17.70
C PRO A 470 -7.31 11.64 -17.60
N ILE A 471 -7.99 11.23 -16.53
CA ILE A 471 -8.44 9.86 -16.36
C ILE A 471 -9.75 9.82 -15.58
N ALA A 472 -10.65 8.91 -15.91
CA ALA A 472 -11.82 8.59 -15.11
C ALA A 472 -12.00 7.08 -14.97
N MET A 473 -12.50 6.63 -13.82
CA MET A 473 -12.81 5.23 -13.55
C MET A 473 -14.19 5.11 -12.90
N THR A 474 -15.09 4.33 -13.51
CA THR A 474 -16.42 4.06 -12.95
C THR A 474 -16.39 2.87 -11.99
N ASN A 475 -17.26 2.88 -10.99
CA ASN A 475 -17.59 1.66 -10.25
C ASN A 475 -18.43 0.69 -11.11
N PRO A 476 -18.52 -0.61 -10.73
CA PRO A 476 -19.05 -1.62 -11.63
C PRO A 476 -20.58 -1.64 -11.70
N VAL A 477 -21.13 -2.08 -12.84
CA VAL A 477 -22.44 -2.75 -12.88
C VAL A 477 -22.22 -4.25 -12.80
N TYR A 478 -22.95 -4.93 -11.93
CA TYR A 478 -22.86 -6.38 -11.74
C TYR A 478 -23.76 -7.11 -12.71
N VAL A 479 -23.29 -8.24 -13.25
CA VAL A 479 -24.00 -9.00 -14.29
C VAL A 479 -24.30 -10.40 -13.78
N ASP A 480 -25.59 -10.73 -13.69
CA ASP A 480 -26.13 -12.08 -13.47
C ASP A 480 -26.36 -12.72 -14.86
N VAL A 481 -25.55 -13.70 -15.23
CA VAL A 481 -25.61 -14.36 -16.53
C VAL A 481 -26.46 -15.62 -16.49
N ASP A 482 -26.45 -16.36 -15.38
CA ASP A 482 -27.19 -17.62 -15.25
C ASP A 482 -28.67 -17.43 -14.87
N GLY A 483 -29.04 -16.23 -14.40
CA GLY A 483 -30.39 -15.82 -14.08
C GLY A 483 -30.90 -16.34 -12.73
N ASP A 484 -30.01 -16.70 -11.80
CA ASP A 484 -30.38 -17.21 -10.48
C ASP A 484 -30.78 -16.10 -9.47
N GLY A 485 -30.62 -14.82 -9.86
CA GLY A 485 -30.94 -13.66 -9.04
C GLY A 485 -29.81 -13.24 -8.10
N ARG A 486 -28.62 -13.81 -8.24
CA ARG A 486 -27.37 -13.44 -7.54
C ARG A 486 -26.28 -13.21 -8.58
N VAL A 487 -25.22 -12.54 -8.15
CA VAL A 487 -24.02 -12.38 -8.99
C VAL A 487 -22.88 -13.06 -8.28
N SER A 488 -22.54 -14.25 -8.76
CA SER A 488 -21.37 -15.00 -8.30
C SER A 488 -20.09 -14.28 -8.71
N ALA A 489 -19.17 -14.09 -7.76
CA ALA A 489 -17.90 -13.44 -8.07
C ALA A 489 -17.04 -14.36 -8.97
N PRO A 490 -16.17 -13.81 -9.84
CA PRO A 490 -15.32 -14.60 -10.74
C PRO A 490 -14.58 -15.78 -10.11
N VAL A 491 -14.04 -15.64 -8.89
CA VAL A 491 -13.38 -16.75 -8.17
C VAL A 491 -14.38 -17.82 -7.75
N GLU A 492 -15.58 -17.43 -7.32
CA GLU A 492 -16.65 -18.36 -6.95
C GLU A 492 -17.23 -19.07 -8.18
N VAL A 493 -17.42 -18.35 -9.30
CA VAL A 493 -17.76 -18.94 -10.61
C VAL A 493 -16.73 -20.00 -10.99
N ALA A 494 -15.43 -19.70 -10.83
CA ALA A 494 -14.38 -20.65 -11.12
C ALA A 494 -14.42 -21.86 -10.19
N ARG A 495 -14.62 -21.66 -8.88
CA ARG A 495 -14.75 -22.74 -7.89
C ARG A 495 -15.90 -23.69 -8.23
N LEU A 496 -17.10 -23.14 -8.46
CA LEU A 496 -18.30 -23.91 -8.83
C LEU A 496 -18.09 -24.69 -10.14
N TRP A 497 -17.41 -24.08 -11.11
CA TRP A 497 -17.08 -24.76 -12.35
C TRP A 497 -16.13 -25.94 -12.11
N LEU A 498 -15.05 -25.75 -11.33
CA LEU A 498 -14.09 -26.80 -11.01
C LEU A 498 -14.74 -27.97 -10.26
N GLU A 499 -15.69 -27.72 -9.36
CA GLU A 499 -16.41 -28.78 -8.64
C GLU A 499 -17.29 -29.63 -9.54
N ASN A 500 -17.87 -29.04 -10.59
CA ASN A 500 -18.76 -29.74 -11.51
C ASN A 500 -18.03 -30.55 -12.58
N PHE A 501 -16.81 -30.12 -12.97
CA PHE A 501 -16.07 -30.69 -14.11
C PHE A 501 -14.70 -31.27 -13.72
N GLN A 502 -14.46 -31.53 -12.44
CA GLN A 502 -13.19 -32.10 -11.97
C GLN A 502 -12.90 -33.44 -12.65
N GLY A 503 -11.72 -33.56 -13.27
CA GLY A 503 -11.26 -34.78 -13.93
C GLY A 503 -11.64 -34.90 -15.41
N ASP A 504 -12.36 -33.92 -15.99
CA ASP A 504 -12.58 -33.81 -17.43
C ASP A 504 -11.58 -32.84 -18.06
N GLU A 505 -10.43 -33.38 -18.52
CA GLU A 505 -9.34 -32.57 -19.08
C GLU A 505 -9.76 -31.80 -20.35
N LEU A 506 -10.70 -32.32 -21.14
CA LEU A 506 -11.15 -31.69 -22.37
C LEU A 506 -11.98 -30.45 -22.07
N GLU A 507 -12.95 -30.56 -21.17
CA GLU A 507 -13.76 -29.42 -20.72
C GLU A 507 -12.89 -28.39 -19.99
N LEU A 508 -11.95 -28.85 -19.15
CA LEU A 508 -11.00 -27.96 -18.45
C LEU A 508 -10.17 -27.14 -19.42
N HIS A 509 -9.64 -27.79 -20.48
CA HIS A 509 -8.84 -27.11 -21.48
C HIS A 509 -9.67 -26.11 -22.30
N SER A 510 -10.88 -26.49 -22.71
CA SER A 510 -11.82 -25.62 -23.42
C SER A 510 -12.10 -24.35 -22.61
N GLU A 511 -12.41 -24.52 -21.32
CA GLU A 511 -12.74 -23.40 -20.45
C GLU A 511 -11.54 -22.48 -20.19
N TRP A 512 -10.35 -23.05 -19.94
CA TRP A 512 -9.11 -22.28 -19.79
C TRP A 512 -8.81 -21.40 -21.02
N GLN A 513 -8.91 -21.97 -22.22
CA GLN A 513 -8.64 -21.26 -23.48
C GLN A 513 -9.61 -20.11 -23.72
N ALA A 514 -10.86 -20.25 -23.28
CA ALA A 514 -11.91 -19.30 -23.57
C ALA A 514 -12.03 -18.17 -22.52
N ARG A 515 -11.28 -18.25 -21.40
CA ARG A 515 -11.18 -17.21 -20.37
C ARG A 515 -10.09 -16.17 -20.66
N GLN A 516 -10.36 -14.94 -20.23
CA GLN A 516 -9.38 -13.84 -20.23
C GLN A 516 -8.38 -13.98 -19.05
N PRO A 517 -7.26 -13.24 -19.03
CA PRO A 517 -6.22 -13.39 -17.99
C PRO A 517 -6.72 -13.33 -16.54
N HIS A 518 -7.53 -12.35 -16.14
CA HIS A 518 -8.06 -12.28 -14.77
C HIS A 518 -9.03 -13.43 -14.47
N GLN A 519 -9.79 -13.87 -15.47
CA GLN A 519 -10.67 -15.03 -15.32
C GLN A 519 -9.90 -16.35 -15.19
N ARG A 520 -8.71 -16.47 -15.80
CA ARG A 520 -7.78 -17.60 -15.58
C ARG A 520 -7.15 -17.52 -14.19
N VAL A 521 -6.77 -16.32 -13.74
CA VAL A 521 -6.29 -16.08 -12.37
C VAL A 521 -7.36 -16.50 -11.36
N ALA A 522 -8.64 -16.19 -11.61
CA ALA A 522 -9.74 -16.66 -10.77
C ALA A 522 -9.82 -18.20 -10.68
N MET A 523 -9.54 -18.94 -11.75
CA MET A 523 -9.42 -20.41 -11.70
C MET A 523 -8.24 -20.87 -10.82
N LEU A 524 -7.11 -20.17 -10.89
CA LEU A 524 -5.94 -20.47 -10.07
C LEU A 524 -6.20 -20.16 -8.59
N HIS A 525 -6.87 -19.04 -8.29
CA HIS A 525 -7.24 -18.69 -6.91
C HIS A 525 -8.24 -19.69 -6.31
N ALA A 526 -9.17 -20.20 -7.12
CA ALA A 526 -10.12 -21.24 -6.73
C ALA A 526 -9.45 -22.60 -6.41
N CYS A 527 -8.17 -22.80 -6.76
CA CYS A 527 -7.42 -24.00 -6.37
C CYS A 527 -7.05 -23.94 -4.88
N SER A 528 -7.92 -24.50 -4.02
CA SER A 528 -7.78 -24.48 -2.57
C SER A 528 -7.07 -25.70 -1.97
N MET A 529 -6.92 -26.78 -2.74
CA MET A 529 -6.28 -28.04 -2.29
C MET A 529 -5.47 -28.68 -3.42
N ASP A 530 -4.57 -29.60 -3.07
CA ASP A 530 -3.82 -30.38 -4.06
C ASP A 530 -4.72 -31.43 -4.75
N SER A 531 -4.71 -31.45 -6.09
CA SER A 531 -5.35 -32.45 -6.93
C SER A 531 -4.72 -32.48 -8.32
N GLU A 532 -4.92 -33.58 -9.08
CA GLU A 532 -4.42 -33.69 -10.46
C GLU A 532 -4.95 -32.58 -11.38
N THR A 533 -6.23 -32.24 -11.26
CA THR A 533 -6.86 -31.10 -11.95
C THR A 533 -6.15 -29.79 -11.62
N ASN A 534 -5.91 -29.52 -10.34
CA ASN A 534 -5.28 -28.27 -9.92
C ASN A 534 -3.82 -28.20 -10.35
N ARG A 535 -3.05 -29.29 -10.24
CA ARG A 535 -1.68 -29.35 -10.78
C ARG A 535 -1.64 -29.11 -12.29
N THR A 536 -2.64 -29.60 -13.03
CA THR A 536 -2.78 -29.35 -14.47
C THR A 536 -3.02 -27.87 -14.76
N LEU A 537 -3.94 -27.22 -14.04
CA LEU A 537 -4.19 -25.78 -14.16
C LEU A 537 -2.96 -24.95 -13.80
N LEU A 538 -2.25 -25.30 -12.73
CA LEU A 538 -1.03 -24.62 -12.31
C LEU A 538 0.06 -24.74 -13.38
N LEU A 539 0.19 -25.91 -14.00
CA LEU A 539 1.12 -26.10 -15.12
C LEU A 539 0.75 -25.24 -16.34
N TRP A 540 -0.54 -25.13 -16.67
CA TRP A 540 -1.00 -24.23 -17.75
C TRP A 540 -0.78 -22.76 -17.38
N GLY A 541 -1.06 -22.38 -16.13
CA GLY A 541 -0.82 -21.04 -15.60
C GLY A 541 0.65 -20.65 -15.67
N LEU A 542 1.57 -21.54 -15.25
CA LEU A 542 3.01 -21.33 -15.41
C LEU A 542 3.46 -21.22 -16.87
N LYS A 543 2.72 -21.78 -17.83
CA LYS A 543 3.01 -21.69 -19.27
C LYS A 543 2.32 -20.50 -19.95
N ASP A 544 1.40 -19.83 -19.28
CA ASP A 544 0.63 -18.72 -19.84
C ASP A 544 1.54 -17.51 -20.14
N PRO A 545 1.45 -16.86 -21.32
CA PRO A 545 2.28 -15.71 -21.64
C PRO A 545 2.02 -14.50 -20.73
N ASN A 546 0.84 -14.39 -20.12
CA ASN A 546 0.48 -13.23 -19.30
C ASN A 546 1.14 -13.28 -17.91
N ARG A 547 1.79 -12.17 -17.52
CA ARG A 547 2.49 -12.00 -16.23
C ARG A 547 1.62 -12.30 -15.02
N LEU A 548 0.40 -11.78 -15.02
CA LEU A 548 -0.55 -11.97 -13.92
C LEU A 548 -0.84 -13.46 -13.71
N VAL A 549 -1.06 -14.21 -14.79
CA VAL A 549 -1.47 -15.62 -14.73
C VAL A 549 -0.35 -16.51 -14.18
N TRP A 550 0.89 -16.38 -14.67
CA TRP A 550 1.98 -17.23 -14.17
C TRP A 550 2.46 -16.82 -12.77
N LEU A 551 2.30 -15.55 -12.38
CA LEU A 551 2.53 -15.12 -10.99
C LEU A 551 1.48 -15.72 -10.05
N ALA A 552 0.20 -15.69 -10.42
CA ALA A 552 -0.87 -16.35 -9.67
C ALA A 552 -0.61 -17.84 -9.53
N ALA A 553 -0.23 -18.53 -10.61
CA ALA A 553 0.10 -19.96 -10.55
C ALA A 553 1.26 -20.24 -9.60
N SER A 554 2.32 -19.43 -9.65
CA SER A 554 3.48 -19.56 -8.76
C SER A 554 3.09 -19.35 -7.29
N ARG A 555 2.28 -18.32 -7.01
CA ARG A 555 1.79 -18.02 -5.67
C ARG A 555 0.85 -19.10 -5.14
N THR A 556 0.01 -19.68 -5.99
CA THR A 556 -0.85 -20.82 -5.62
C THR A 556 -0.03 -22.08 -5.34
N ILE A 557 1.03 -22.36 -6.11
CA ILE A 557 1.96 -23.47 -5.82
C ILE A 557 2.61 -23.31 -4.45
N GLU A 558 3.08 -22.10 -4.14
CA GLU A 558 3.63 -21.78 -2.82
C GLU A 558 2.60 -22.02 -1.71
N ARG A 559 1.38 -21.46 -1.86
CA ARG A 559 0.29 -21.59 -0.88
C ARG A 559 -0.11 -23.03 -0.60
N LEU A 560 -0.11 -23.88 -1.63
CA LEU A 560 -0.45 -25.29 -1.52
C LEU A 560 0.72 -26.15 -1.05
N GLU A 561 1.92 -25.59 -0.90
CA GLU A 561 3.16 -26.29 -0.51
C GLU A 561 3.51 -27.49 -1.42
N ILE A 562 3.16 -27.42 -2.71
CA ILE A 562 3.37 -28.50 -3.71
C ILE A 562 4.53 -28.21 -4.68
N GLY A 563 5.43 -27.30 -4.30
CA GLY A 563 6.61 -26.96 -5.09
C GLY A 563 7.53 -28.15 -5.37
N ASN A 564 7.41 -29.27 -4.65
CA ASN A 564 8.20 -30.48 -4.87
C ASN A 564 7.73 -31.37 -6.05
N ASP A 565 6.63 -31.01 -6.73
CA ASP A 565 6.21 -31.70 -7.95
C ASP A 565 7.24 -31.49 -9.08
N GLU A 566 7.74 -32.58 -9.66
CA GLU A 566 8.83 -32.54 -10.66
C GLU A 566 8.45 -31.72 -11.91
N VAL A 567 7.19 -31.78 -12.34
CA VAL A 567 6.72 -31.13 -13.56
C VAL A 567 6.54 -29.63 -13.33
N LEU A 568 5.93 -29.24 -12.20
CA LEU A 568 5.79 -27.84 -11.81
C LEU A 568 7.15 -27.21 -11.55
N THR A 569 8.05 -27.90 -10.83
CA THR A 569 9.42 -27.44 -10.59
C THR A 569 10.15 -27.18 -11.91
N ALA A 570 10.07 -28.11 -12.86
CA ALA A 570 10.75 -27.94 -14.15
C ALA A 570 10.28 -26.68 -14.90
N GLU A 571 8.98 -26.35 -14.85
CA GLU A 571 8.47 -25.14 -15.50
C GLU A 571 8.81 -23.86 -14.71
N LEU A 572 8.78 -23.89 -13.37
CA LEU A 572 9.28 -22.79 -12.52
C LEU A 572 10.75 -22.47 -12.83
N LEU A 573 11.59 -23.50 -12.97
CA LEU A 573 13.00 -23.36 -13.32
C LEU A 573 13.19 -22.76 -14.71
N LYS A 574 12.37 -23.18 -15.67
CA LYS A 574 12.38 -22.63 -17.03
C LYS A 574 11.99 -21.15 -17.04
N ARG A 575 10.99 -20.76 -16.23
CA ARG A 575 10.60 -19.35 -16.03
C ARG A 575 11.71 -18.54 -15.40
N TYR A 576 12.29 -19.03 -14.31
CA TYR A 576 13.41 -18.37 -13.65
C TYR A 576 14.62 -18.13 -14.57
N GLY A 577 14.85 -19.02 -15.54
CA GLY A 577 15.90 -18.86 -16.55
C GLY A 577 15.61 -17.81 -17.64
N GLN A 578 14.44 -17.18 -17.65
CA GLN A 578 14.11 -16.11 -18.60
C GLN A 578 14.89 -14.84 -18.26
N LYS A 579 15.23 -14.06 -19.29
CA LYS A 579 15.87 -12.75 -19.10
C LYS A 579 14.84 -11.72 -18.65
N GLU A 580 15.30 -10.65 -17.99
CA GLU A 580 14.49 -9.46 -17.68
C GLU A 580 13.37 -9.67 -16.65
N LEU A 581 13.48 -10.68 -15.78
CA LEU A 581 12.58 -10.78 -14.63
C LEU A 581 12.87 -9.65 -13.63
N ASP A 582 11.81 -8.94 -13.25
CA ASP A 582 11.85 -7.94 -12.19
C ASP A 582 12.09 -8.58 -10.81
N PRO A 583 12.61 -7.82 -9.83
CA PRO A 583 12.87 -8.31 -8.47
C PRO A 583 11.67 -8.99 -7.80
N TRP A 584 10.45 -8.48 -8.01
CA TRP A 584 9.24 -9.07 -7.44
C TRP A 584 8.95 -10.44 -8.02
N ALA A 585 8.91 -10.55 -9.34
CA ALA A 585 8.75 -11.80 -10.08
C ALA A 585 9.77 -12.87 -9.66
N LEU A 586 11.04 -12.49 -9.51
CA LEU A 586 12.09 -13.38 -9.02
C LEU A 586 11.76 -13.93 -7.63
N SER A 587 11.34 -13.05 -6.72
CA SER A 587 11.00 -13.46 -5.35
C SER A 587 9.82 -14.45 -5.31
N VAL A 588 8.80 -14.23 -6.14
CA VAL A 588 7.62 -15.10 -6.25
C VAL A 588 8.02 -16.48 -6.76
N LEU A 589 8.80 -16.54 -7.85
CA LEU A 589 9.27 -17.81 -8.41
C LEU A 589 10.15 -18.59 -7.44
N LEU A 590 11.05 -17.91 -6.73
CA LEU A 590 11.94 -18.53 -5.74
C LEU A 590 11.17 -19.12 -4.57
N ARG A 591 10.12 -18.44 -4.10
CA ARG A 591 9.26 -18.94 -3.01
C ARG A 591 8.37 -20.11 -3.42
N ALA A 592 8.00 -20.19 -4.70
CA ALA A 592 7.21 -21.31 -5.24
C ALA A 592 8.01 -22.61 -5.44
N MET A 593 9.35 -22.52 -5.46
CA MET A 593 10.24 -23.66 -5.66
C MET A 593 10.54 -24.41 -4.35
N PRO A 594 10.88 -25.71 -4.42
CA PRO A 594 11.35 -26.44 -3.25
C PRO A 594 12.71 -25.89 -2.79
N ALA A 595 13.00 -26.01 -1.50
CA ALA A 595 14.18 -25.40 -0.86
C ALA A 595 15.51 -25.81 -1.52
N GLU A 596 15.58 -27.04 -2.04
CA GLU A 596 16.74 -27.59 -2.73
C GLU A 596 17.06 -26.85 -4.03
N GLU A 597 16.04 -26.28 -4.69
CA GLU A 597 16.18 -25.48 -5.90
C GLU A 597 16.28 -23.98 -5.59
N SER A 598 15.47 -23.46 -4.68
CA SER A 598 15.44 -22.02 -4.39
C SER A 598 16.68 -21.56 -3.61
N GLY A 599 17.13 -22.31 -2.61
CA GLY A 599 18.23 -21.90 -1.73
C GLY A 599 19.53 -21.59 -2.48
N PRO A 600 20.09 -22.52 -3.28
CA PRO A 600 21.29 -22.25 -4.06
C PRO A 600 21.17 -21.03 -5.00
N ARG A 601 19.97 -20.79 -5.57
CA ARG A 601 19.70 -19.66 -6.46
C ARG A 601 19.64 -18.33 -5.71
N VAL A 602 19.03 -18.30 -4.53
CA VAL A 602 19.05 -17.10 -3.67
C VAL A 602 20.49 -16.78 -3.27
N ALA A 603 21.27 -17.78 -2.88
CA ALA A 603 22.67 -17.59 -2.50
C ALA A 603 23.53 -17.07 -3.66
N ASP A 604 23.31 -17.56 -4.88
CA ASP A 604 24.02 -17.08 -6.09
C ASP A 604 23.61 -15.65 -6.49
N LEU A 605 22.30 -15.35 -6.48
CA LEU A 605 21.78 -14.01 -6.76
C LEU A 605 22.35 -12.96 -5.79
N LEU A 606 22.25 -13.24 -4.49
CA LEU A 606 22.76 -12.35 -3.46
C LEU A 606 24.28 -12.28 -3.47
N GLY A 607 24.98 -13.41 -3.71
CA GLY A 607 26.44 -13.42 -3.81
C GLY A 607 27.01 -12.67 -5.02
N SER A 608 26.26 -12.56 -6.11
CA SER A 608 26.71 -11.90 -7.35
C SER A 608 26.32 -10.43 -7.45
N LYS A 609 25.13 -10.06 -6.96
CA LYS A 609 24.55 -8.71 -7.11
C LYS A 609 24.17 -8.04 -5.78
N GLY A 610 24.40 -8.68 -4.64
CA GLY A 610 23.98 -8.16 -3.34
C GLY A 610 22.46 -8.04 -3.21
N LYS A 611 22.00 -7.18 -2.28
CA LYS A 611 20.57 -6.92 -2.03
C LYS A 611 19.86 -6.28 -3.24
N GLU A 612 20.60 -5.63 -4.15
CA GLU A 612 20.04 -5.04 -5.37
C GLU A 612 19.39 -6.09 -6.30
N ALA A 613 19.81 -7.36 -6.21
CA ALA A 613 19.26 -8.45 -7.02
C ALA A 613 17.74 -8.61 -6.87
N LEU A 614 17.23 -8.36 -5.66
CA LEU A 614 15.83 -8.53 -5.26
C LEU A 614 15.25 -7.24 -4.66
N GLY A 615 16.05 -6.17 -4.59
CA GLY A 615 15.66 -4.87 -4.05
C GLY A 615 14.97 -5.00 -2.69
N ILE A 616 13.81 -4.35 -2.57
CA ILE A 616 12.98 -4.35 -1.36
C ILE A 616 12.40 -5.73 -1.01
N HIS A 617 12.36 -6.67 -1.96
CA HIS A 617 11.82 -8.02 -1.78
C HIS A 617 12.84 -9.01 -1.19
N THR A 618 14.08 -8.58 -0.99
CA THR A 618 15.14 -9.42 -0.40
C THR A 618 14.68 -10.10 0.89
N ARG A 619 13.96 -9.36 1.76
CA ARG A 619 13.42 -9.90 3.03
C ARG A 619 12.50 -11.12 2.85
N GLN A 620 11.79 -11.20 1.73
CA GLN A 620 10.83 -12.28 1.48
C GLN A 620 11.50 -13.62 1.14
N VAL A 621 12.79 -13.61 0.78
CA VAL A 621 13.52 -14.82 0.39
C VAL A 621 14.62 -15.21 1.38
N ILE A 622 14.83 -14.45 2.46
CA ILE A 622 15.89 -14.72 3.45
C ILE A 622 15.70 -16.09 4.12
N SER A 623 14.44 -16.50 4.32
CA SER A 623 14.09 -17.82 4.85
C SER A 623 14.51 -18.95 3.91
N LEU A 624 14.62 -18.69 2.61
CA LEU A 624 15.02 -19.67 1.60
C LEU A 624 16.53 -19.87 1.53
N LEU A 625 17.33 -18.96 2.12
CA LEU A 625 18.78 -19.07 2.07
C LEU A 625 19.26 -20.41 2.65
N PRO A 626 20.22 -21.09 2.01
CA PRO A 626 20.72 -22.36 2.50
C PRO A 626 21.62 -22.15 3.72
N GLY A 627 21.88 -23.25 4.42
CA GLY A 627 22.80 -23.26 5.56
C GLY A 627 22.27 -22.52 6.79
N GLN A 628 23.16 -22.27 7.75
CA GLN A 628 22.78 -21.87 9.10
C GLN A 628 23.58 -20.68 9.59
N PHE A 629 22.96 -19.90 10.49
CA PHE A 629 23.69 -18.93 11.29
C PHE A 629 24.71 -19.63 12.18
N VAL A 630 25.89 -19.03 12.29
CA VAL A 630 26.86 -19.39 13.32
C VAL A 630 26.24 -19.03 14.65
N ARG A 631 25.83 -20.05 15.42
CA ARG A 631 25.17 -19.85 16.71
C ARG A 631 26.12 -19.55 17.86
N ARG A 632 27.41 -19.81 17.66
CA ARG A 632 28.41 -19.77 18.73
C ARG A 632 29.73 -19.23 18.22
N MET A 633 30.20 -18.13 18.82
CA MET A 633 31.53 -17.58 18.60
C MET A 633 32.28 -17.41 19.92
N PHE A 634 33.60 -17.41 19.84
CA PHE A 634 34.45 -16.95 20.93
C PHE A 634 34.62 -15.44 20.84
N VAL A 635 34.51 -14.72 21.95
CA VAL A 635 34.55 -13.25 21.99
C VAL A 635 35.58 -12.75 23.02
N SER A 636 36.22 -11.61 22.73
CA SER A 636 37.11 -10.90 23.65
C SER A 636 36.33 -10.14 24.74
N GLU A 637 37.03 -9.55 25.71
CA GLU A 637 36.46 -8.43 26.47
C GLU A 637 36.36 -7.19 25.54
N PRO A 638 35.47 -6.21 25.81
CA PRO A 638 35.34 -5.01 25.00
C PRO A 638 36.64 -4.20 25.01
N LEU A 639 37.29 -4.06 23.86
CA LEU A 639 38.59 -3.37 23.73
C LEU A 639 38.36 -1.88 23.48
N PRO A 640 39.00 -0.97 24.23
CA PRO A 640 38.66 0.45 24.25
C PRO A 640 39.03 1.17 22.95
N GLY A 641 38.12 2.00 22.43
CA GLY A 641 38.24 2.87 21.25
C GLY A 641 37.49 2.32 20.04
N GLY A 642 36.67 3.15 19.40
CA GLY A 642 35.87 2.85 18.20
C GLY A 642 36.42 3.44 16.89
N GLY A 643 35.57 3.49 15.88
CA GLY A 643 35.85 3.82 14.49
C GLY A 643 36.83 2.89 13.79
N LYS A 644 37.14 3.25 12.54
CA LYS A 644 38.22 2.66 11.74
C LYS A 644 39.56 2.57 12.49
N GLU A 645 39.91 3.62 13.24
CA GLU A 645 41.15 3.64 14.03
C GLU A 645 41.15 2.60 15.14
N GLY A 646 40.00 2.39 15.79
CA GLY A 646 39.81 1.35 16.80
C GLY A 646 40.00 -0.05 16.25
N ILE A 647 39.36 -0.38 15.12
CA ILE A 647 39.48 -1.68 14.45
C ILE A 647 40.93 -1.95 14.04
N LEU A 648 41.59 -1.00 13.39
CA LEU A 648 42.98 -1.16 12.94
C LEU A 648 43.96 -1.29 14.10
N ARG A 649 43.74 -0.54 15.20
CA ARG A 649 44.54 -0.68 16.43
C ARG A 649 44.38 -2.07 17.02
N VAL A 650 43.14 -2.56 17.16
CA VAL A 650 42.87 -3.90 17.71
C VAL A 650 43.43 -5.01 16.83
N LEU A 651 43.35 -4.87 15.51
CA LEU A 651 43.96 -5.83 14.57
C LEU A 651 45.48 -5.93 14.75
N ALA A 652 46.14 -4.81 15.04
CA ALA A 652 47.59 -4.74 15.26
C ALA A 652 48.05 -5.26 16.64
N LEU A 653 47.13 -5.50 17.59
CA LEU A 653 47.47 -6.03 18.90
C LEU A 653 48.00 -7.48 18.80
N PRO A 654 48.99 -7.85 19.65
CA PRO A 654 49.37 -9.24 19.84
C PRO A 654 48.15 -10.10 20.17
N GLU A 655 48.12 -11.35 19.69
CA GLU A 655 46.99 -12.26 19.93
C GLU A 655 46.66 -12.43 21.42
N GLU A 656 47.67 -12.31 22.28
CA GLU A 656 47.54 -12.34 23.74
C GLU A 656 46.67 -11.23 24.33
N GLU A 657 46.59 -10.09 23.67
CA GLU A 657 45.86 -8.90 24.13
C GLU A 657 44.44 -8.83 23.56
N ARG A 658 44.11 -9.64 22.54
CA ARG A 658 42.78 -9.75 21.92
C ARG A 658 42.17 -11.15 22.06
N GLN A 659 42.51 -11.85 23.14
CA GLN A 659 42.12 -13.24 23.33
C GLN A 659 40.60 -13.42 23.47
N THR A 660 40.05 -14.30 22.65
CA THR A 660 38.63 -14.65 22.64
C THR A 660 38.36 -15.81 23.61
N ARG A 661 38.40 -15.54 24.92
CA ARG A 661 38.24 -16.57 25.96
C ARG A 661 36.78 -16.87 26.33
N ARG A 662 35.85 -15.98 25.99
CA ARG A 662 34.43 -16.10 26.32
C ARG A 662 33.65 -16.67 25.16
N VAL A 663 32.47 -17.22 25.45
CA VAL A 663 31.56 -17.74 24.44
C VAL A 663 30.38 -16.77 24.34
N LEU A 664 30.05 -16.37 23.12
CA LEU A 664 28.88 -15.58 22.79
C LEU A 664 27.94 -16.42 21.92
N LEU A 665 26.65 -16.38 22.23
CA LEU A 665 25.61 -17.10 21.49
C LEU A 665 24.76 -16.11 20.70
N SER A 666 24.37 -16.50 19.49
CA SER A 666 23.45 -15.70 18.69
C SER A 666 22.00 -15.96 19.12
N THR A 667 21.10 -15.04 18.77
CA THR A 667 19.65 -15.30 18.72
C THR A 667 19.31 -16.35 17.66
N GLU A 668 18.06 -16.85 17.64
CA GLU A 668 17.56 -17.73 16.56
C GLU A 668 17.52 -17.02 15.19
N GLU A 669 17.42 -15.70 15.15
CA GLU A 669 17.45 -14.91 13.92
C GLU A 669 18.87 -14.65 13.41
N GLY A 670 19.91 -15.00 14.19
CA GLY A 670 21.31 -14.93 13.76
C GLY A 670 22.19 -13.84 14.37
N PRO A 671 21.67 -12.67 14.78
CA PRO A 671 22.48 -11.66 15.46
C PRO A 671 22.99 -12.10 16.85
N PHE A 672 24.24 -11.74 17.14
CA PHE A 672 24.85 -11.70 18.45
C PHE A 672 24.62 -10.32 19.08
N ASP A 673 24.13 -10.26 20.33
CA ASP A 673 23.93 -9.00 21.05
C ASP A 673 25.23 -8.55 21.74
N LEU A 674 25.99 -7.72 21.03
CA LEU A 674 27.26 -7.18 21.52
C LEU A 674 27.04 -6.05 22.52
N LYS A 675 25.93 -5.32 22.43
CA LYS A 675 25.57 -4.29 23.39
C LYS A 675 25.33 -4.90 24.76
N GLN A 676 24.45 -5.90 24.86
CA GLN A 676 24.17 -6.59 26.11
C GLN A 676 25.45 -7.20 26.69
N TYR A 677 26.22 -7.90 25.85
CA TYR A 677 27.49 -8.48 26.27
C TYR A 677 28.47 -7.41 26.79
N GLY A 678 28.58 -6.26 26.12
CA GLY A 678 29.44 -5.15 26.54
C GLY A 678 28.97 -4.48 27.85
N ASP A 679 27.66 -4.25 28.00
CA ASP A 679 27.06 -3.67 29.21
C ASP A 679 27.35 -4.52 30.44
N GLU A 680 27.21 -5.84 30.33
CA GLU A 680 27.56 -6.81 31.39
C GLU A 680 29.06 -6.78 31.76
N ARG A 681 29.90 -6.21 30.90
CA ARG A 681 31.36 -6.08 31.08
C ARG A 681 31.82 -4.66 31.37
N GLY A 682 30.87 -3.73 31.55
CA GLY A 682 31.15 -2.35 31.93
C GLY A 682 31.63 -1.46 30.78
N ARG A 683 31.49 -1.90 29.51
CA ARG A 683 31.73 -1.09 28.31
C ARG A 683 30.98 -1.67 27.11
N SER A 684 29.98 -0.94 26.62
CA SER A 684 29.29 -1.25 25.37
C SER A 684 29.68 -0.29 24.24
N GLY A 685 29.83 1.01 24.49
CA GLY A 685 30.23 2.00 23.47
C GLY A 685 31.72 2.33 23.44
N ASP A 686 32.15 2.99 22.36
CA ASP A 686 33.55 3.34 22.05
C ASP A 686 34.48 2.13 22.28
N CYS A 687 34.16 1.03 21.60
CA CYS A 687 34.91 -0.21 21.75
C CYS A 687 34.89 -1.09 20.49
N VAL A 688 35.74 -2.11 20.49
CA VAL A 688 35.80 -3.15 19.45
C VAL A 688 35.75 -4.53 20.11
N PHE A 689 34.93 -5.40 19.57
CA PHE A 689 34.85 -6.82 19.92
C PHE A 689 35.60 -7.66 18.89
N ALA A 690 36.45 -8.56 19.38
CA ALA A 690 37.06 -9.59 18.53
C ALA A 690 36.28 -10.89 18.69
N LEU A 691 35.77 -11.42 17.57
CA LEU A 691 34.96 -12.62 17.46
C LEU A 691 35.72 -13.68 16.65
N ARG A 692 35.66 -14.94 17.09
CA ARG A 692 36.36 -16.04 16.41
C ARG A 692 35.51 -17.30 16.37
N CYS A 693 35.48 -17.98 15.23
CA CYS A 693 34.99 -19.35 15.11
C CYS A 693 35.81 -20.13 14.10
N VAL A 694 35.55 -21.44 14.01
CA VAL A 694 36.19 -22.33 13.03
C VAL A 694 35.09 -22.98 12.20
N LEU A 695 35.17 -22.82 10.89
CA LEU A 695 34.32 -23.48 9.91
C LEU A 695 35.01 -24.75 9.41
N VAL A 696 34.30 -25.87 9.42
CA VAL A 696 34.79 -27.18 8.98
C VAL A 696 34.20 -27.47 7.60
N SER A 697 35.07 -27.55 6.59
CA SER A 697 34.69 -27.86 5.22
C SER A 697 35.01 -29.33 4.87
N PRO A 698 34.12 -30.07 4.18
CA PRO A 698 34.36 -31.48 3.84
C PRO A 698 35.41 -31.68 2.73
N ASP A 699 35.60 -30.68 1.88
CA ASP A 699 36.54 -30.63 0.77
C ASP A 699 36.98 -29.18 0.51
N ASP A 700 37.89 -28.97 -0.45
CA ASP A 700 38.25 -27.64 -0.91
C ASP A 700 37.09 -27.06 -1.74
N ARG A 701 36.54 -25.92 -1.33
CA ARG A 701 35.37 -25.31 -1.99
C ARG A 701 35.30 -23.81 -1.79
N ARG A 702 34.48 -23.14 -2.61
CA ARG A 702 34.09 -21.76 -2.38
C ARG A 702 32.73 -21.72 -1.69
N VAL A 703 32.61 -20.85 -0.69
CA VAL A 703 31.39 -20.69 0.11
C VAL A 703 31.07 -19.21 0.22
N THR A 704 29.80 -18.86 0.10
CA THR A 704 29.33 -17.51 0.40
C THR A 704 29.08 -17.38 1.91
N LEU A 705 29.72 -16.41 2.54
CA LEU A 705 29.41 -16.00 3.90
C LEU A 705 28.54 -14.74 3.85
N ALA A 706 27.45 -14.73 4.60
CA ALA A 706 26.67 -13.52 4.85
C ALA A 706 27.05 -12.98 6.24
N VAL A 707 27.55 -11.75 6.30
CA VAL A 707 28.04 -11.11 7.52
C VAL A 707 27.35 -9.76 7.69
N GLY A 708 26.88 -9.49 8.90
CA GLY A 708 26.28 -8.22 9.27
C GLY A 708 26.89 -7.66 10.54
N SER A 709 26.92 -6.33 10.65
CA SER A 709 27.33 -5.59 11.84
C SER A 709 26.49 -4.33 12.00
N ASP A 710 26.16 -4.00 13.24
CA ASP A 710 25.89 -2.60 13.64
C ASP A 710 27.26 -1.94 13.53
N ASP A 711 27.47 -0.75 13.01
CA ASP A 711 28.82 -0.15 12.89
C ASP A 711 29.88 -0.97 12.11
N GLY A 712 31.11 -0.43 12.08
CA GLY A 712 32.20 -0.93 11.26
C GLY A 712 32.62 -2.36 11.61
N CYS A 713 33.01 -3.14 10.59
CA CYS A 713 33.54 -4.48 10.77
C CYS A 713 34.74 -4.81 9.86
N LEU A 714 35.54 -5.78 10.31
CA LEU A 714 36.61 -6.38 9.52
C LEU A 714 36.58 -7.90 9.68
N LEU A 715 36.45 -8.62 8.57
CA LEU A 715 36.43 -10.09 8.55
C LEU A 715 37.71 -10.63 7.92
N GLN A 716 38.34 -11.58 8.59
CA GLN A 716 39.41 -12.42 8.04
C GLN A 716 38.98 -13.88 7.99
N VAL A 717 39.31 -14.56 6.89
CA VAL A 717 39.19 -16.01 6.74
C VAL A 717 40.59 -16.58 6.49
N ASN A 718 41.04 -17.48 7.36
CA ASN A 718 42.40 -18.04 7.35
C ASN A 718 43.49 -16.95 7.30
N GLY A 719 43.29 -15.84 8.03
CA GLY A 719 44.22 -14.70 8.10
C GLY A 719 44.21 -13.77 6.88
N ILE A 720 43.37 -14.03 5.87
CA ILE A 720 43.19 -13.15 4.71
C ILE A 720 41.99 -12.25 5.01
N THR A 721 42.20 -10.92 5.00
CA THR A 721 41.11 -9.95 5.09
C THR A 721 40.23 -10.03 3.86
N VAL A 722 38.94 -10.24 4.08
CA VAL A 722 37.93 -10.38 3.03
C VAL A 722 36.88 -9.27 3.11
N ILE A 723 36.61 -8.70 4.30
CA ILE A 723 35.73 -7.53 4.46
C ILE A 723 36.47 -6.44 5.22
N GLU A 724 36.35 -5.21 4.73
CA GLU A 724 36.70 -3.97 5.44
C GLU A 724 35.55 -2.98 5.23
N ASP A 725 34.69 -2.83 6.23
CA ASP A 725 33.65 -1.82 6.27
C ASP A 725 33.78 -0.99 7.55
N PHE A 726 33.69 0.31 7.43
CA PHE A 726 33.82 1.25 8.54
C PHE A 726 32.62 2.20 8.63
N ALA A 727 31.52 1.87 7.96
CA ALA A 727 30.28 2.62 8.03
C ALA A 727 29.59 2.41 9.39
N GLU A 728 29.00 3.49 9.92
CA GLU A 728 28.04 3.43 11.02
C GLU A 728 26.68 2.99 10.45
N GLN A 729 26.20 1.81 10.85
CA GLN A 729 24.98 1.20 10.31
C GLN A 729 24.31 0.29 11.35
N GLY A 730 23.10 -0.19 11.06
CA GLY A 730 22.42 -1.17 11.91
C GLY A 730 22.77 -2.60 11.49
N VAL A 731 22.73 -3.57 12.41
CA VAL A 731 22.98 -4.99 12.05
C VAL A 731 21.96 -5.48 11.03
N ASP A 732 22.39 -5.74 9.79
CA ASP A 732 21.63 -6.54 8.83
C ASP A 732 22.47 -7.76 8.38
N PRO A 733 21.98 -9.00 8.60
CA PRO A 733 22.71 -10.22 8.25
C PRO A 733 23.19 -10.38 6.81
N LEU A 734 22.69 -9.55 5.90
CA LEU A 734 23.02 -9.58 4.49
C LEU A 734 23.86 -8.38 4.03
N ASP A 735 24.40 -7.56 4.95
CA ASP A 735 25.23 -6.39 4.59
C ASP A 735 26.46 -6.77 3.76
N HIS A 736 27.08 -7.90 4.09
CA HIS A 736 28.22 -8.40 3.34
C HIS A 736 27.97 -9.83 2.88
N LEU A 737 27.94 -10.02 1.57
CA LEU A 737 27.86 -11.33 0.92
C LEU A 737 29.16 -11.60 0.18
N ILE A 738 30.01 -12.46 0.73
CA ILE A 738 31.36 -12.67 0.23
C ILE A 738 31.69 -14.13 -0.04
N GLN A 739 32.17 -14.41 -1.25
CA GLN A 739 32.68 -15.74 -1.60
C GLN A 739 34.12 -15.93 -1.14
N VAL A 740 34.31 -16.81 -0.17
CA VAL A 740 35.62 -17.17 0.36
C VAL A 740 36.03 -18.60 -0.02
N PRO A 741 37.31 -18.85 -0.32
CA PRO A 741 37.81 -20.22 -0.48
C PRO A 741 38.02 -20.86 0.89
N LEU A 742 37.38 -22.00 1.13
CA LEU A 742 37.62 -22.85 2.29
C LEU A 742 38.43 -24.07 1.87
N LYS A 743 39.43 -24.42 2.68
CA LYS A 743 40.19 -25.66 2.55
C LYS A 743 39.46 -26.79 3.25
N LYS A 744 39.68 -28.02 2.81
CA LYS A 744 39.24 -29.21 3.52
C LYS A 744 39.73 -29.19 4.97
N GLY A 745 38.82 -29.40 5.91
CA GLY A 745 39.08 -29.35 7.35
C GLY A 745 38.78 -27.96 7.94
N ASP A 746 39.58 -27.57 8.91
CA ASP A 746 39.35 -26.37 9.72
C ASP A 746 39.74 -25.09 8.99
N ASN A 747 38.86 -24.09 9.02
CA ASN A 747 39.08 -22.76 8.48
C ASN A 747 38.75 -21.73 9.57
N GLU A 748 39.73 -20.91 9.93
CA GLU A 748 39.54 -19.89 10.95
C GLU A 748 38.79 -18.69 10.40
N VAL A 749 37.78 -18.24 11.14
CA VAL A 749 37.08 -16.99 10.88
C VAL A 749 37.31 -16.05 12.05
N PHE A 750 37.81 -14.86 11.75
CA PHE A 750 38.11 -13.81 12.71
C PHE A 750 37.39 -12.53 12.31
N LEU A 751 36.49 -12.03 13.16
CA LEU A 751 35.64 -10.87 12.89
C LEU A 751 35.87 -9.82 13.96
N LEU A 752 36.20 -8.59 13.55
CA LEU A 752 36.23 -7.42 14.41
C LEU A 752 34.95 -6.62 14.16
N VAL A 753 34.27 -6.22 15.23
CA VAL A 753 33.07 -5.37 15.16
C VAL A 753 33.23 -4.23 16.14
N GLU A 754 33.03 -3.02 15.65
CA GLU A 754 33.04 -1.80 16.43
C GLU A 754 31.67 -1.56 17.09
N ASN A 755 31.66 -0.78 18.17
CA ASN A 755 30.47 -0.07 18.63
C ASN A 755 30.84 1.39 18.95
N GLY A 756 30.36 2.33 18.13
CA GLY A 756 30.50 3.77 18.35
C GLY A 756 29.58 4.27 19.47
N GLY A 757 28.40 3.64 19.63
CA GLY A 757 27.43 3.86 20.70
C GLY A 757 26.00 3.48 20.29
N GLY A 758 25.14 3.12 21.26
CA GLY A 758 23.74 2.75 20.99
C GLY A 758 23.51 1.24 21.00
N LYS A 759 22.78 0.71 20.01
CA LYS A 759 22.68 -0.75 19.78
C LYS A 759 24.04 -1.27 19.28
N SER A 760 24.25 -2.58 19.32
CA SER A 760 25.44 -3.21 18.72
C SER A 760 25.24 -4.70 18.62
N GLY A 761 25.62 -5.25 17.47
CA GLY A 761 25.57 -6.67 17.22
C GLY A 761 26.36 -7.07 15.99
N ALA A 762 26.42 -8.37 15.77
CA ALA A 762 27.09 -8.96 14.63
C ALA A 762 26.33 -10.20 14.18
N SER A 763 26.47 -10.63 12.95
CA SER A 763 25.94 -11.92 12.51
C SER A 763 26.85 -12.56 11.47
N LEU A 764 26.82 -13.89 11.40
CA LEU A 764 27.55 -14.66 10.41
C LEU A 764 26.70 -15.87 10.01
N ARG A 765 26.32 -15.96 8.73
CA ARG A 765 25.63 -17.10 8.14
C ARG A 765 26.50 -17.75 7.08
N VAL A 766 26.56 -19.07 7.11
CA VAL A 766 27.27 -19.85 6.10
C VAL A 766 26.25 -20.37 5.10
N LEU A 767 26.29 -19.90 3.84
CA LEU A 767 25.34 -20.28 2.80
C LEU A 767 25.73 -21.59 2.09
N ASP A 768 26.15 -22.59 2.87
CA ASP A 768 26.44 -23.95 2.41
C ASP A 768 26.19 -24.92 3.58
N GLU A 769 25.18 -25.79 3.43
CA GLU A 769 24.78 -26.75 4.47
C GLU A 769 25.86 -27.77 4.82
N LYS A 770 26.84 -27.99 3.95
CA LYS A 770 27.90 -28.96 4.18
C LYS A 770 29.03 -28.38 5.05
N VAL A 771 29.05 -27.07 5.27
CA VAL A 771 30.07 -26.39 6.07
C VAL A 771 29.49 -26.11 7.45
N VAL A 772 30.13 -26.66 8.47
CA VAL A 772 29.63 -26.60 9.85
C VAL A 772 30.59 -25.86 10.77
N VAL A 773 30.08 -25.26 11.84
CA VAL A 773 30.95 -24.67 12.87
C VAL A 773 31.54 -25.80 13.71
N GLN A 774 32.84 -25.77 14.01
CA GLN A 774 33.58 -26.84 14.69
C GLN A 774 32.94 -27.28 16.02
N SER A 775 32.23 -26.38 16.71
CA SER A 775 31.49 -26.69 17.94
C SER A 775 30.26 -27.59 17.73
N ALA A 776 29.74 -27.70 16.51
CA ALA A 776 28.61 -28.56 16.10
C ALA A 776 29.02 -30.00 15.75
N VAL A 777 30.32 -30.27 15.56
CA VAL A 777 30.84 -31.59 15.12
C VAL A 777 30.66 -32.70 16.17
N LYS A 778 30.29 -32.37 17.41
CA LYS A 778 29.98 -33.35 18.47
C LYS A 778 28.51 -33.82 18.52
N GLY A 779 27.64 -33.36 17.62
CA GLY A 779 26.23 -33.73 17.63
C GLY A 779 25.62 -33.79 16.24
N LEU A 780 25.96 -34.81 15.46
CA LEU A 780 25.24 -35.13 14.22
C LEU A 780 23.91 -35.83 14.57
N GLN A 781 22.93 -35.03 14.98
CA GLN A 781 21.52 -35.28 14.73
C GLN A 781 20.91 -33.97 14.23
N LYS A 782 20.03 -34.03 13.23
CA LYS A 782 19.16 -32.89 12.86
C LYS A 782 18.50 -32.40 14.15
N GLN A 783 19.00 -31.31 14.74
CA GLN A 783 18.33 -30.69 15.86
C GLN A 783 17.17 -29.87 15.28
N VAL A 784 15.98 -30.46 15.36
CA VAL A 784 14.71 -29.75 15.25
C VAL A 784 14.75 -28.64 16.31
N SER A 785 14.39 -27.40 15.96
CA SER A 785 14.46 -26.30 16.94
C SER A 785 13.54 -26.59 18.13
N HIS A 786 13.85 -26.08 19.32
CA HIS A 786 12.99 -26.23 20.49
C HIS A 786 11.57 -25.74 20.21
N ARG A 787 11.43 -24.66 19.44
CA ARG A 787 10.13 -24.15 18.99
C ARG A 787 9.40 -25.14 18.07
N GLN A 788 10.10 -25.77 17.12
CA GLN A 788 9.50 -26.77 16.23
C GLN A 788 9.09 -28.04 16.97
N LEU A 789 9.89 -28.49 17.94
CA LEU A 789 9.55 -29.60 18.84
C LEU A 789 8.32 -29.26 19.68
N ALA A 790 8.30 -28.09 20.32
CA ALA A 790 7.15 -27.63 21.10
C ALA A 790 5.88 -27.51 20.25
N LEU A 791 5.96 -26.92 19.04
CA LEU A 791 4.79 -26.83 18.15
C LEU A 791 4.28 -28.20 17.68
N ALA A 792 5.17 -29.15 17.43
CA ALA A 792 4.78 -30.53 17.11
C ALA A 792 4.09 -31.21 18.29
N ASP A 793 4.65 -31.08 19.49
CA ASP A 793 4.08 -31.63 20.73
C ASP A 793 2.73 -31.00 21.06
N LEU A 794 2.58 -29.67 20.93
CA LEU A 794 1.31 -28.97 21.16
C LEU A 794 0.20 -29.49 20.24
N ARG A 795 0.51 -29.71 18.95
CA ARG A 795 -0.43 -30.31 17.99
C ARG A 795 -0.76 -31.76 18.33
N ALA A 796 0.25 -32.55 18.70
CA ALA A 796 0.07 -33.96 19.07
C ALA A 796 -0.76 -34.11 20.35
N LEU A 797 -0.48 -33.31 21.38
CA LEU A 797 -1.22 -33.30 22.64
C LEU A 797 -2.65 -32.80 22.44
N HIS A 798 -2.90 -31.87 21.52
CA HIS A 798 -4.24 -31.43 21.19
C HIS A 798 -5.03 -32.55 20.51
N ALA A 799 -4.45 -33.20 19.50
CA ALA A 799 -5.07 -34.35 18.85
C ALA A 799 -5.36 -35.49 19.83
N ALA A 800 -4.41 -35.80 20.74
CA ALA A 800 -4.59 -36.78 21.81
C ALA A 800 -5.72 -36.38 22.78
N SER A 801 -5.85 -35.09 23.09
CA SER A 801 -6.92 -34.58 23.95
C SER A 801 -8.29 -34.69 23.28
N VAL A 802 -8.38 -34.45 21.96
CA VAL A 802 -9.61 -34.64 21.19
C VAL A 802 -10.02 -36.12 21.18
N LEU A 803 -9.08 -37.03 20.98
CA LEU A 803 -9.32 -38.48 21.08
C LEU A 803 -9.80 -38.86 22.48
N TYR A 804 -9.16 -38.34 23.53
CA TYR A 804 -9.58 -38.55 24.91
C TYR A 804 -11.02 -38.09 25.15
N PHE A 805 -11.38 -36.91 24.63
CA PHE A 805 -12.73 -36.35 24.74
C PHE A 805 -13.78 -37.23 24.05
N ILE A 806 -13.47 -37.75 22.86
CA ILE A 806 -14.37 -38.66 22.12
C ILE A 806 -14.64 -39.93 22.93
N ASP A 807 -13.58 -40.54 23.48
CA ASP A 807 -13.66 -41.83 24.17
C ASP A 807 -14.24 -41.74 25.60
N HIS A 808 -14.01 -40.62 26.29
CA HIS A 808 -14.32 -40.47 27.72
C HIS A 808 -15.38 -39.41 28.03
N GLN A 809 -15.91 -38.73 27.00
CA GLN A 809 -16.94 -37.69 27.10
C GLN A 809 -16.55 -36.54 28.07
N GLY A 810 -15.26 -36.19 28.10
CA GLY A 810 -14.70 -35.13 28.93
C GLY A 810 -13.22 -34.88 28.61
N TRP A 811 -12.74 -33.66 28.83
CA TRP A 811 -11.36 -33.28 28.54
C TRP A 811 -10.36 -33.84 29.58
N PRO A 812 -9.12 -34.20 29.18
CA PRO A 812 -8.06 -34.58 30.12
C PRO A 812 -7.63 -33.36 30.95
N LYS A 813 -7.24 -33.59 32.22
CA LYS A 813 -6.82 -32.50 33.12
C LYS A 813 -5.32 -32.24 33.07
N ASN A 814 -4.55 -33.23 32.64
CA ASN A 814 -3.09 -33.19 32.52
C ASN A 814 -2.64 -34.32 31.58
N ILE A 815 -1.35 -34.34 31.24
CA ILE A 815 -0.75 -35.32 30.33
C ILE A 815 -0.88 -36.75 30.88
N ASP A 816 -0.86 -36.93 32.21
CA ASP A 816 -0.98 -38.27 32.83
C ASP A 816 -2.33 -38.93 32.55
N ASP A 817 -3.40 -38.16 32.37
CA ASP A 817 -4.71 -38.69 31.99
C ASP A 817 -4.65 -39.34 30.58
N LEU A 818 -3.91 -38.72 29.65
CA LEU A 818 -3.68 -39.25 28.30
C LEU A 818 -2.84 -40.54 28.33
N VAL A 819 -1.83 -40.60 29.20
CA VAL A 819 -0.99 -41.79 29.40
C VAL A 819 -1.81 -42.94 30.01
N LYS A 820 -2.62 -42.67 31.03
CA LYS A 820 -3.48 -43.69 31.68
C LYS A 820 -4.53 -44.26 30.72
N ALA A 821 -5.07 -43.42 29.84
CA ALA A 821 -5.99 -43.84 28.78
C ALA A 821 -5.28 -44.56 27.62
N LYS A 822 -3.95 -44.68 27.65
CA LYS A 822 -3.11 -45.31 26.60
C LYS A 822 -3.24 -44.64 25.23
N ILE A 823 -3.57 -43.34 25.20
CA ILE A 823 -3.63 -42.55 23.96
C ILE A 823 -2.22 -42.11 23.55
N ILE A 824 -1.36 -41.84 24.53
CA ILE A 824 0.08 -41.65 24.35
C ILE A 824 0.85 -42.64 25.22
N ALA A 825 2.05 -43.04 24.79
CA ALA A 825 2.83 -44.09 25.45
C ALA A 825 3.58 -43.59 26.69
N GLU A 826 4.07 -42.35 26.66
CA GLU A 826 4.88 -41.72 27.71
C GLU A 826 4.49 -40.25 27.86
N PRO A 827 4.65 -39.65 29.06
CA PRO A 827 4.36 -38.23 29.25
C PRO A 827 5.36 -37.38 28.46
N LEU A 828 4.83 -36.51 27.59
CA LEU A 828 5.64 -35.52 26.87
C LEU A 828 6.03 -34.39 27.82
N ARG A 829 7.31 -33.98 27.74
CA ARG A 829 7.86 -32.83 28.45
C ARG A 829 8.20 -31.76 27.44
N ASP A 830 8.07 -30.50 27.85
CA ASP A 830 8.49 -29.41 26.99
C ASP A 830 10.01 -29.42 26.75
N PRO A 831 10.53 -28.67 25.76
CA PRO A 831 11.96 -28.63 25.46
C PRO A 831 12.87 -28.17 26.61
N TRP A 832 12.29 -27.59 27.66
CA TRP A 832 12.98 -27.10 28.86
C TRP A 832 12.87 -28.07 30.05
N GLY A 833 12.15 -29.19 29.89
CA GLY A 833 11.94 -30.21 30.91
C GLY A 833 10.72 -29.97 31.81
N GLY A 834 9.90 -28.96 31.51
CA GLY A 834 8.64 -28.65 32.17
C GLY A 834 7.44 -29.45 31.65
N ASP A 835 6.29 -29.23 32.28
CA ASP A 835 5.02 -29.87 31.92
C ASP A 835 4.21 -28.95 31.00
N TYR A 836 3.69 -29.48 29.87
CA TYR A 836 2.67 -28.77 29.10
C TYR A 836 1.38 -28.64 29.91
N GLN A 837 0.74 -27.48 29.85
CA GLN A 837 -0.54 -27.26 30.52
C GLN A 837 -1.70 -27.49 29.58
N LEU A 838 -2.64 -28.35 29.98
CA LEU A 838 -3.90 -28.57 29.29
C LEU A 838 -5.00 -27.76 29.96
N ARG A 839 -5.60 -26.82 29.23
CA ARG A 839 -6.65 -25.93 29.71
C ARG A 839 -7.91 -26.10 28.87
N PRO A 840 -8.97 -26.73 29.41
CA PRO A 840 -10.27 -26.76 28.72
C PRO A 840 -10.84 -25.34 28.61
N VAL A 841 -11.17 -24.91 27.40
CA VAL A 841 -11.79 -23.60 27.11
C VAL A 841 -13.10 -23.84 26.37
N GLY A 842 -14.22 -23.83 27.12
CA GLY A 842 -15.54 -24.11 26.55
C GLY A 842 -15.67 -25.51 25.97
N LYS A 843 -15.85 -25.62 24.65
CA LYS A 843 -15.89 -26.90 23.90
C LYS A 843 -14.53 -27.27 23.28
N ASN A 844 -13.47 -26.50 23.51
CA ASN A 844 -12.14 -26.74 22.95
C ASN A 844 -11.10 -27.00 24.06
N MET A 845 -9.90 -27.39 23.65
CA MET A 845 -8.73 -27.58 24.51
C MET A 845 -7.63 -26.62 24.08
N GLU A 846 -7.12 -25.83 25.02
CA GLU A 846 -5.91 -25.04 24.85
C GLU A 846 -4.73 -25.80 25.45
N ILE A 847 -3.60 -25.84 24.74
CA ILE A 847 -2.35 -26.38 25.26
C ILE A 847 -1.29 -25.29 25.29
N LEU A 848 -0.66 -25.15 26.46
CA LEU A 848 0.34 -24.13 26.73
C LEU A 848 1.69 -24.75 27.02
N CYS A 849 2.73 -24.06 26.58
CA CYS A 849 4.11 -24.30 26.93
C CYS A 849 4.69 -23.00 27.51
N LEU A 850 5.03 -23.00 28.81
CA LEU A 850 5.31 -21.78 29.59
C LEU A 850 6.79 -21.33 29.59
N GLY A 851 7.55 -21.66 28.54
CA GLY A 851 8.98 -21.33 28.48
C GLY A 851 9.84 -21.96 29.59
N ALA A 852 11.09 -21.51 29.74
CA ALA A 852 12.02 -22.10 30.70
C ALA A 852 11.76 -21.65 32.15
N ASP A 853 11.17 -20.47 32.33
CA ASP A 853 10.83 -19.93 33.65
C ASP A 853 9.53 -20.52 34.23
N GLN A 854 8.74 -21.23 33.40
CA GLN A 854 7.48 -21.87 33.74
C GLN A 854 6.44 -20.89 34.30
N THR A 855 6.52 -19.61 33.91
CA THR A 855 5.60 -18.55 34.34
C THR A 855 4.90 -17.90 33.15
N GLU A 856 3.57 -17.82 33.24
CA GLU A 856 2.75 -17.23 32.18
C GLU A 856 3.02 -15.71 32.07
N GLY A 857 3.42 -15.25 30.88
CA GLY A 857 3.70 -13.84 30.56
C GLY A 857 5.15 -13.35 30.75
N GLY A 858 6.15 -14.23 30.79
CA GLY A 858 7.58 -13.87 30.86
C GLY A 858 8.08 -13.00 29.67
N ILE A 859 9.11 -12.16 29.90
CA ILE A 859 9.68 -11.25 28.89
C ILE A 859 10.93 -11.87 28.24
N GLY A 860 10.86 -12.20 26.95
CA GLY A 860 11.98 -12.74 26.15
C GLY A 860 11.49 -13.77 25.10
N ILE A 861 12.40 -14.36 24.31
CA ILE A 861 12.07 -15.42 23.31
C ILE A 861 11.56 -16.74 23.95
N GLU A 862 11.36 -16.73 25.27
CA GLU A 862 10.73 -17.77 26.07
C GLU A 862 9.26 -17.42 26.41
N ALA A 863 8.61 -16.57 25.62
CA ALA A 863 7.19 -16.27 25.74
C ALA A 863 6.33 -17.53 25.49
N ASP A 864 5.25 -17.66 26.24
CA ASP A 864 4.35 -18.82 26.23
C ASP A 864 3.91 -19.21 24.80
N LEU A 865 4.13 -20.47 24.41
CA LEU A 865 3.53 -21.00 23.19
C LEU A 865 2.15 -21.53 23.51
N ARG A 866 1.16 -21.01 22.80
CA ARG A 866 -0.26 -21.36 22.96
C ARG A 866 -0.79 -21.99 21.68
N TYR A 867 -1.45 -23.12 21.82
CA TYR A 867 -2.14 -23.79 20.73
C TYR A 867 -3.61 -24.00 21.12
N SER A 868 -4.51 -23.33 20.41
CA SER A 868 -5.97 -23.39 20.59
C SER A 868 -6.68 -23.28 19.23
N PRO A 869 -6.65 -24.34 18.41
CA PRO A 869 -7.32 -24.37 17.10
C PRO A 869 -8.86 -24.41 17.19
#